data_AF-A0A8J7QJP0-F1
#
_entry.id   AF-A0A8J7QJP0-F1
#
_cell.length_a   1.000
_cell.length_b   1.000
_cell.length_c   1.000
_cell.angle_alpha   90.00
_cell.angle_beta   90.00
_cell.angle_gamma   90.00
#
_symmetry.space_group_name_H-M   'P 1'
#
loop_
_entity.id
_entity.type
_entity.pdbx_description
1 polymer ?
#
loop_
_entity_poly.entity_id
_entity_poly.type
_entity_poly.pdbx_seq_one_letter_code
_entity_poly.pdbx_strand_id
1 'polypeptide(L)'
;MNLGFCKARKPILVSAFVVAALLAFNVQGAIAQEGWTIAGCVLDASTGMPLEGAIVRLVGWRWNRGRFDIVLRTDSSGYYNANLRWGYYWVLAYADDPETAGMDFVPGIMELDLRDRESSLAEDRIAANFELVPGASVILTGLPEFVEVGGVPEGIQYGTYVVESRYSSLLRSRSLVSFSPQVWAVLGLEYGHIIAASDSELYPIVRSSYGNIVVDNEGFPFRFQQGSKTVLDISKAVMERNVAFVRDRLTSTWLMANELSVNGIDVGPEFDDLDTAFDLLDSARSELQEGMYSQCFIDLRAAHIIREDVQQKTLAIRADTTFSPIPLSFLLVLCGFGLASVFVENNALRICVGALIGSIFLGFYYYISPGWRLTEPTALFASCAAAASVAVGLALLLPAIKRDVVTQSGVALASNLTSTFSLATRNLKRRRMRSLLVLASILTLVFGFTVFTSFQIKSAVGSGRPSSSYPRGKPPVGLMVVPPPGPSEASGLPSSMVEGLRADPLVASVAPKTESSPDYMEAQIISESGENITIRGVIGFSADEVKMNAIDASIVEGHYMEEAEKAILISARAAERIRVKPGDKVRLSWVTGSGVPATESFMVAGIFDDLIFEQFVDLDGQPIRPYTLMNHERAYMSADSVVVLNWQELLRLGLGKLTRINVQARSAEDVSDLAVQLVGKWRYFVYASDGKEIKLFYYRRDPTLSGGSAIPMLLAMVGLNVLACTLNAVYERRKEIATLSLVGLNPSQISYIFIAEAGLVAFIGGVVGYLLGIGGPRLLLSLGGPGFLTEKVSWTWSVAVILMAMFVSVAASVLPAIKASTIATPKLPLKWKLDYLPAAKDTWLLHIPQLISYIELRHFVRFVQGQFEELQRLRTIPEKMEMIDMVEESDHEKEVRKLIFAHSFAQEGSRAFRTENELIATRSKGLSTYSLDLAIRITMIYNYEPMEVVKKTASAIRRLMLKWTATPSSERWGEQAELVQVDNLSVASEGKALVRGVSFDVMRGEIMGVAGEGRRALILAVAGMIKPSGGAVFMRGIDTYSRREEVRKSIGLLLKGAEPYEYLTPRENLKFLAKLEGKSDVNKLVEDIMERCGIKQRADEKTSSLKRGDRRRLAIAQAIINKPQLLLLEDPLADLDVDEANGVVALLNYLSRFEGVTAICTGRNEDELRFCNRILFLDKGSEIAIVKRREG
;
A
#
# COMPACT_ATOMS: atom_id res chain seq x y z
N MET A 1 10.39 4.34 -2.12
CA MET A 1 11.07 3.50 -1.11
C MET A 1 12.11 2.64 -1.83
N ASN A 2 13.36 2.63 -1.33
CA ASN A 2 14.61 1.96 -1.79
C ASN A 2 15.27 2.50 -3.08
N LEU A 3 16.30 3.36 -3.02
CA LEU A 3 17.73 3.20 -2.61
C LEU A 3 18.64 2.64 -3.72
N GLY A 4 19.62 3.44 -4.14
CA GLY A 4 20.70 3.01 -5.03
C GLY A 4 21.63 4.09 -5.60
N PHE A 5 22.07 5.09 -4.81
CA PHE A 5 23.21 5.94 -5.18
C PHE A 5 24.51 5.35 -4.62
N CYS A 6 25.51 5.17 -5.49
CA CYS A 6 26.84 4.67 -5.14
C CYS A 6 27.88 5.77 -5.37
N LYS A 7 28.58 6.14 -4.28
CA LYS A 7 30.00 6.55 -4.12
C LYS A 7 30.58 7.63 -5.07
N ALA A 8 31.26 8.67 -4.57
CA ALA A 8 32.46 8.71 -3.70
C ALA A 8 32.74 10.19 -3.32
N ARG A 9 33.49 10.66 -2.30
CA ARG A 9 34.39 10.11 -1.25
C ARG A 9 34.72 11.26 -0.25
N LYS A 10 34.60 11.00 1.07
CA LYS A 10 35.42 11.41 2.26
C LYS A 10 35.76 12.91 2.53
N PRO A 11 35.79 13.36 3.81
CA PRO A 11 36.55 12.73 4.91
C PRO A 11 35.77 12.38 6.19
N ILE A 12 36.41 11.58 7.04
CA ILE A 12 35.97 11.13 8.37
C ILE A 12 37.08 11.51 9.37
N LEU A 13 36.66 11.80 10.61
CA LEU A 13 37.41 11.95 11.87
C LEU A 13 38.09 13.32 12.02
N VAL A 14 37.74 14.10 13.05
CA VAL A 14 38.01 13.75 14.45
C VAL A 14 36.80 13.94 15.37
N SER A 15 36.41 12.85 16.04
CA SER A 15 35.67 12.82 17.29
C SER A 15 36.57 13.25 18.45
N ALA A 16 36.15 14.20 19.29
CA ALA A 16 36.56 14.24 20.70
C ALA A 16 35.90 15.42 21.46
N PHE A 17 35.14 15.06 22.51
CA PHE A 17 35.28 15.60 23.86
C PHE A 17 34.87 17.06 24.18
N VAL A 18 33.97 17.17 25.17
CA VAL A 18 33.75 18.30 26.11
C VAL A 18 32.90 19.50 25.63
N VAL A 19 31.59 19.46 25.90
CA VAL A 19 30.80 20.69 26.20
C VAL A 19 29.87 20.50 27.42
N ALA A 20 30.02 19.41 28.18
CA ALA A 20 29.21 19.15 29.39
C ALA A 20 29.96 19.35 30.71
N ALA A 21 31.16 19.92 30.70
CA ALA A 21 31.91 20.20 31.91
C ALA A 21 32.79 21.44 31.74
N LEU A 22 32.24 22.62 32.02
CA LEU A 22 32.94 23.81 32.50
C LEU A 22 31.93 24.83 33.07
N LEU A 23 31.17 24.37 34.06
CA LEU A 23 30.92 25.20 35.24
C LEU A 23 32.25 25.31 36.00
N ALA A 24 32.57 26.51 36.45
CA ALA A 24 33.71 26.88 37.30
C ALA A 24 35.08 26.99 36.61
N PHE A 25 35.33 28.15 35.99
CA PHE A 25 36.59 28.87 36.21
C PHE A 25 36.29 30.35 36.39
N ASN A 26 36.39 30.79 37.64
CA ASN A 26 36.65 32.18 38.00
C ASN A 26 37.96 32.59 37.32
N VAL A 27 37.88 33.52 36.38
CA VAL A 27 38.99 34.41 36.07
C VAL A 27 38.46 35.81 36.30
N GLN A 28 38.86 36.37 37.45
CA GLN A 28 38.98 37.81 37.65
C GLN A 28 39.90 38.36 36.56
N GLY A 29 39.31 38.75 35.44
CA GLY A 29 39.91 39.66 34.48
C GLY A 29 39.31 41.04 34.73
N ALA A 30 39.92 41.80 35.62
CA ALA A 30 39.77 43.24 35.64
C ALA A 30 40.38 43.78 34.34
N ILE A 31 39.60 43.77 33.26
CA ILE A 31 39.92 44.47 32.02
C ILE A 31 39.43 45.90 32.22
N ALA A 32 40.36 46.86 32.08
CA ALA A 32 40.12 48.28 32.22
C ALA A 32 38.88 48.71 31.43
N GLN A 33 37.99 49.45 32.10
CA GLN A 33 36.84 50.09 31.48
C GLN A 33 37.33 51.27 30.65
N GLU A 34 37.34 51.14 29.33
CA GLU A 34 37.34 52.29 28.43
C GLU A 34 36.00 52.30 27.71
N GLY A 35 35.20 53.33 28.02
CA GLY A 35 33.92 53.60 27.37
C GLY A 35 34.17 54.45 26.13
N TRP A 36 33.45 54.13 25.05
CA TRP A 36 33.43 54.94 23.85
C TRP A 36 32.64 56.22 24.15
N THR A 37 33.12 57.38 23.72
CA THR A 37 32.39 58.64 23.91
C THR A 37 31.70 59.02 22.60
N ILE A 38 30.37 59.07 22.57
CA ILE A 38 29.62 59.61 21.43
C ILE A 38 29.35 61.09 21.68
N ALA A 39 29.72 61.95 20.73
CA ALA A 39 29.42 63.37 20.80
C ALA A 39 29.01 63.90 19.42
N GLY A 40 28.09 64.85 19.39
CA GLY A 40 27.62 65.43 18.14
C GLY A 40 26.76 66.66 18.35
N CYS A 41 26.38 67.29 17.25
CA CYS A 41 25.45 68.42 17.21
C CYS A 41 24.18 68.05 16.44
N VAL A 42 23.03 68.57 16.87
CA VAL A 42 21.75 68.48 16.14
C VAL A 42 21.44 69.85 15.55
N LEU A 43 21.28 69.92 14.23
CA LEU A 43 21.05 71.14 13.44
C LEU A 43 19.72 71.05 12.70
N ASP A 44 19.09 72.20 12.46
CA ASP A 44 17.97 72.34 11.52
C ASP A 44 18.50 72.40 10.08
N ALA A 45 18.07 71.47 9.22
CA ALA A 45 18.53 71.39 7.83
C ALA A 45 18.04 72.56 6.94
N SER A 46 17.00 73.30 7.36
CA SER A 46 16.45 74.43 6.59
C SER A 46 17.14 75.75 6.91
N THR A 47 17.48 75.99 8.17
CA THR A 47 18.10 77.24 8.66
C THR A 47 19.59 77.11 8.96
N GLY A 48 20.11 75.90 9.14
CA GLY A 48 21.49 75.62 9.54
C GLY A 48 21.80 75.97 11.01
N MET A 49 20.78 76.32 11.81
CA MET A 49 20.94 76.70 13.22
C MET A 49 20.91 75.48 14.15
N PRO A 50 21.64 75.51 15.30
CA PRO A 50 21.58 74.45 16.29
C PRO A 50 20.22 74.39 17.00
N LEU A 51 19.71 73.16 17.18
CA LEU A 51 18.44 72.92 17.87
C LEU A 51 18.67 72.71 19.37
N GLU A 52 18.23 73.67 20.19
CA GLU A 52 18.24 73.59 21.64
C GLU A 52 17.13 72.65 22.15
N GLY A 53 17.44 71.76 23.09
CA GLY A 53 16.45 70.87 23.70
C GLY A 53 16.02 69.66 22.87
N ALA A 54 16.63 69.43 21.69
CA ALA A 54 16.42 68.24 20.87
C ALA A 54 16.79 66.96 21.64
N ILE A 55 16.00 65.90 21.47
CA ILE A 55 16.18 64.65 22.19
C ILE A 55 17.04 63.70 21.36
N VAL A 56 18.13 63.20 21.96
CA VAL A 56 18.96 62.14 21.38
C VAL A 56 18.83 60.88 22.23
N ARG A 57 18.23 59.84 21.65
CA ARG A 57 17.92 58.57 22.32
C ARG A 57 18.81 57.45 21.78
N LEU A 58 19.55 56.81 22.67
CA LEU A 58 20.49 55.72 22.37
C LEU A 58 19.88 54.40 22.83
N VAL A 59 19.50 53.54 21.88
CA VAL A 59 18.88 52.25 22.15
C VAL A 59 19.87 51.13 21.83
N GLY A 60 20.26 50.33 22.81
CA GLY A 60 21.25 49.25 22.63
C GLY A 60 20.82 47.89 23.18
N TRP A 61 21.36 46.81 22.62
CA TRP A 61 21.10 45.43 23.05
C TRP A 61 22.34 44.75 23.61
N ARG A 62 22.20 44.01 24.73
CA ARG A 62 23.21 43.04 25.20
C ARG A 62 22.60 41.67 25.40
N TRP A 63 23.36 40.66 24.99
CA TRP A 63 23.01 39.24 25.05
C TRP A 63 22.58 38.75 26.45
N ASN A 64 23.08 39.37 27.53
CA ASN A 64 22.84 38.91 28.92
C ASN A 64 22.06 39.88 29.83
N ARG A 65 21.64 41.07 29.37
CA ARG A 65 20.98 42.06 30.24
C ARG A 65 19.80 42.83 29.62
N GLY A 66 19.31 42.42 28.45
CA GLY A 66 18.17 43.06 27.79
C GLY A 66 18.53 44.37 27.07
N ARG A 67 17.50 45.16 26.74
CA ARG A 67 17.58 46.46 26.05
C ARG A 67 17.97 47.58 27.04
N PHE A 68 18.87 48.48 26.65
CA PHE A 68 19.18 49.71 27.37
C PHE A 68 18.72 50.90 26.55
N ASP A 69 18.28 51.95 27.23
CA ASP A 69 17.72 53.15 26.62
C ASP A 69 18.27 54.37 27.37
N ILE A 70 19.09 55.19 26.70
CA ILE A 70 19.66 56.41 27.26
C ILE A 70 19.05 57.59 26.52
N VAL A 71 18.38 58.48 27.23
CA VAL A 71 17.76 59.69 26.68
C VAL A 71 18.60 60.90 27.07
N LEU A 72 19.06 61.65 26.08
CA LEU A 72 19.83 62.88 26.23
C LEU A 72 19.04 64.05 25.63
N ARG A 73 19.32 65.27 26.09
CA ARG A 73 18.83 66.51 25.50
C ARG A 73 20.02 67.36 25.06
N THR A 74 19.91 68.04 23.92
CA THR A 74 20.94 68.98 23.46
C THR A 74 20.97 70.23 24.32
N ASP A 75 22.16 70.81 24.47
CA ASP A 75 22.35 72.11 25.13
C ASP A 75 21.93 73.29 24.23
N SER A 76 22.08 74.52 24.73
CA SER A 76 21.77 75.76 23.99
C SER A 76 22.65 76.02 22.77
N SER A 77 23.67 75.18 22.53
CA SER A 77 24.50 75.18 21.33
C SER A 77 24.23 73.97 20.43
N GLY A 78 23.21 73.16 20.73
CA GLY A 78 22.80 71.99 19.96
C GLY A 78 23.65 70.73 20.19
N TYR A 79 24.58 70.74 21.14
CA TYR A 79 25.52 69.64 21.37
C TYR A 79 25.00 68.62 22.38
N TYR A 80 25.41 67.36 22.18
CA TYR A 80 25.17 66.26 23.12
C TYR A 80 26.41 65.38 23.25
N ASN A 81 26.53 64.70 24.39
CA ASN A 81 27.62 63.76 24.67
C ASN A 81 27.15 62.63 25.60
N ALA A 82 27.54 61.39 25.31
CA ALA A 82 27.35 60.24 26.20
C ALA A 82 28.49 59.22 26.13
N ASN A 83 28.67 58.48 27.23
CA ASN A 83 29.59 57.35 27.28
C ASN A 83 28.85 56.05 26.98
N LEU A 84 29.24 55.41 25.88
CA LEU A 84 28.77 54.12 25.41
C LEU A 84 29.73 53.01 25.83
N ARG A 85 29.18 51.81 26.02
CA ARG A 85 29.96 50.58 26.27
C ARG A 85 29.91 49.70 25.03
N TRP A 86 30.67 48.61 25.00
CA TRP A 86 30.58 47.62 23.92
C TRP A 86 29.12 47.15 23.67
N GLY A 87 28.74 47.05 22.39
CA GLY A 87 27.38 46.67 21.98
C GLY A 87 26.96 47.32 20.65
N TYR A 88 25.79 46.93 20.18
CA TYR A 88 25.16 47.53 19.01
C TYR A 88 24.12 48.56 19.49
N TYR A 89 24.14 49.76 18.92
CA TYR A 89 23.29 50.90 19.30
C TYR A 89 22.60 51.53 18.10
N TRP A 90 21.35 51.92 18.27
CA TRP A 90 20.65 52.90 17.43
C TRP A 90 20.67 54.25 18.12
N VAL A 91 21.20 55.26 17.43
CA VAL A 91 21.17 56.66 17.86
C VAL A 91 20.03 57.34 17.10
N LEU A 92 18.98 57.74 17.81
CA LEU A 92 17.87 58.50 17.24
C LEU A 92 17.91 59.94 17.73
N ALA A 93 17.80 60.90 16.83
CA ALA A 93 17.66 62.31 17.17
C ALA A 93 16.31 62.84 16.66
N TYR A 94 15.55 63.51 17.53
CA TYR A 94 14.28 64.13 17.17
C TYR A 94 14.03 65.39 18.00
N ALA A 95 13.30 66.35 17.44
CA ALA A 95 12.92 67.59 18.08
C ALA A 95 11.44 67.86 17.77
N ASP A 96 10.71 68.35 18.76
CA ASP A 96 9.27 68.58 18.68
C ASP A 96 8.88 69.74 19.59
N ASP A 97 8.04 70.67 19.11
CA ASP A 97 7.47 71.75 19.92
C ASP A 97 6.13 71.27 20.52
N PRO A 98 5.97 71.22 21.86
CA PRO A 98 4.72 70.81 22.47
C PRO A 98 3.49 71.64 22.08
N GLU A 99 3.67 72.86 21.52
CA GLU A 99 2.55 73.72 21.09
C GLU A 99 2.05 73.42 19.66
N THR A 100 2.78 72.63 18.87
CA THR A 100 2.36 72.23 17.51
C THR A 100 1.55 70.94 17.55
N ALA A 101 0.64 70.77 16.58
CA ALA A 101 -0.28 69.63 16.58
C ALA A 101 0.38 68.31 16.17
N GLY A 102 1.56 68.36 15.54
CA GLY A 102 2.33 67.19 15.13
C GLY A 102 3.82 67.51 15.00
N MET A 103 4.64 66.46 14.88
CA MET A 103 6.11 66.55 14.85
C MET A 103 6.66 67.57 13.86
N ASP A 104 7.39 68.56 14.38
CA ASP A 104 8.01 69.66 13.61
C ASP A 104 9.25 69.26 12.82
N PHE A 105 9.89 68.14 13.16
CA PHE A 105 11.10 67.64 12.50
C PHE A 105 11.04 66.13 12.22
N VAL A 106 11.55 65.71 11.07
CA VAL A 106 11.72 64.30 10.70
C VAL A 106 12.85 63.69 11.54
N PRO A 107 12.61 62.59 12.29
CA PRO A 107 13.64 61.95 13.09
C PRO A 107 14.82 61.44 12.27
N GLY A 108 16.03 61.64 12.81
CA GLY A 108 17.26 61.08 12.29
C GLY A 108 17.62 59.76 12.99
N ILE A 109 18.18 58.80 12.24
CA ILE A 109 18.70 57.54 12.80
C ILE A 109 20.13 57.28 12.34
N MET A 110 20.95 56.75 13.23
CA MET A 110 22.29 56.26 12.94
C MET A 110 22.54 54.95 13.68
N GLU A 111 23.00 53.93 12.96
CA GLU A 111 23.39 52.65 13.54
C GLU A 111 24.87 52.65 13.91
N LEU A 112 25.18 52.17 15.11
CA LEU A 112 26.55 52.06 15.63
C LEU A 112 26.80 50.63 16.08
N ASP A 113 27.71 49.94 15.37
CA ASP A 113 28.17 48.62 15.77
C ASP A 113 29.53 48.73 16.49
N LEU A 114 29.50 48.61 17.82
CA LEU A 114 30.71 48.64 18.67
C LEU A 114 31.15 47.22 19.08
N ARG A 115 30.83 46.21 18.27
CA ARG A 115 31.20 44.79 18.52
C ARG A 115 32.53 44.39 17.90
N ASP A 116 32.89 44.98 16.77
CA ASP A 116 34.12 44.64 16.03
C ASP A 116 35.16 45.76 16.18
N ARG A 117 36.31 45.45 16.79
CA ARG A 117 37.41 46.42 16.93
C ARG A 117 38.19 46.64 15.62
N GLU A 118 38.00 45.79 14.61
CA GLU A 118 38.80 45.82 13.38
C GLU A 118 38.16 46.62 12.22
N SER A 119 36.86 46.94 12.23
CA SER A 119 36.19 47.45 11.01
C SER A 119 35.82 48.94 10.97
N SER A 120 35.93 49.75 12.03
CA SER A 120 35.71 51.20 11.88
C SER A 120 36.16 52.05 13.07
N LEU A 121 36.99 53.06 12.76
CA LEU A 121 37.40 54.24 13.54
C LEU A 121 38.39 53.98 14.69
N ALA A 122 39.63 54.41 14.46
CA ALA A 122 40.75 54.39 15.40
C ALA A 122 40.67 55.48 16.50
N GLU A 123 39.47 55.95 16.86
CA GLU A 123 39.26 57.04 17.82
C GLU A 123 38.25 56.62 18.91
N ASP A 124 38.60 56.84 20.18
CA ASP A 124 37.70 56.64 21.35
C ASP A 124 36.49 57.59 21.36
N ARG A 125 36.41 58.52 20.38
CA ARG A 125 35.35 59.48 20.18
C ARG A 125 34.64 59.27 18.85
N ILE A 126 33.32 59.07 18.90
CA ILE A 126 32.47 58.89 17.73
C ILE A 126 31.70 60.19 17.48
N ALA A 127 31.97 60.84 16.35
CA ALA A 127 31.28 62.06 15.94
C ALA A 127 29.93 61.73 15.27
N ALA A 128 28.83 62.19 15.86
CA ALA A 128 27.47 61.81 15.52
C ALA A 128 26.56 63.04 15.27
N ASN A 129 26.81 63.78 14.18
CA ASN A 129 26.01 64.96 13.86
C ASN A 129 24.71 64.61 13.14
N PHE A 130 23.61 65.25 13.52
CA PHE A 130 22.30 65.10 12.89
C PHE A 130 21.84 66.42 12.28
N GLU A 131 21.39 66.38 11.03
CA GLU A 131 20.66 67.48 10.38
C GLU A 131 19.21 67.03 10.25
N LEU A 132 18.33 67.60 11.05
CA LEU A 132 16.90 67.26 11.07
C LEU A 132 16.15 68.11 10.04
N VAL A 133 15.39 67.44 9.19
CA VAL A 133 14.58 68.09 8.15
C VAL A 133 13.26 68.55 8.76
N PRO A 134 12.75 69.76 8.46
CA PRO A 134 11.40 70.16 8.84
C PRO A 134 10.35 69.11 8.46
N GLY A 135 9.49 68.78 9.42
CA GLY A 135 8.58 67.64 9.38
C GLY A 135 7.12 68.02 9.61
N ALA A 136 6.24 67.11 9.20
CA ALA A 136 4.81 67.15 9.46
C ALA A 136 4.31 65.74 9.81
N SER A 137 3.30 65.66 10.67
CA SER A 137 2.70 64.39 11.06
C SER A 137 1.57 63.98 10.12
N VAL A 138 1.66 62.77 9.59
CA VAL A 138 0.63 62.14 8.76
C VAL A 138 0.17 60.85 9.45
N ILE A 139 -1.09 60.79 9.85
CA ILE A 139 -1.68 59.58 10.44
C ILE A 139 -2.49 58.87 9.37
N LEU A 140 -2.07 57.65 9.05
CA LEU A 140 -2.83 56.78 8.16
C LEU A 140 -3.86 56.00 8.98
N THR A 141 -5.12 56.21 8.65
CA THR A 141 -6.30 55.55 9.23
C THR A 141 -6.88 54.57 8.22
N GLY A 142 -7.63 53.58 8.72
CA GLY A 142 -8.10 52.46 7.91
C GLY A 142 -7.20 51.22 8.03
N LEU A 143 -7.81 50.04 7.97
CA LEU A 143 -7.10 48.77 8.12
C LEU A 143 -6.49 48.35 6.76
N PRO A 144 -5.18 48.09 6.66
CA PRO A 144 -4.56 47.59 5.45
C PRO A 144 -4.81 46.08 5.31
N GLU A 145 -6.08 45.69 5.09
CA GLU A 145 -6.44 44.29 4.88
C GLU A 145 -6.02 43.83 3.48
N PHE A 146 -5.21 42.77 3.41
CA PHE A 146 -4.77 42.16 2.15
C PHE A 146 -5.59 40.90 1.89
N VAL A 147 -6.16 40.81 0.70
CA VAL A 147 -7.02 39.68 0.31
C VAL A 147 -6.26 38.35 0.30
N GLU A 148 -4.93 38.34 0.17
CA GLU A 148 -4.10 37.13 0.23
C GLU A 148 -4.05 36.50 1.62
N VAL A 149 -3.89 37.34 2.65
CA VAL A 149 -3.75 36.91 4.04
C VAL A 149 -5.10 36.94 4.78
N GLY A 150 -6.15 37.49 4.17
CA GLY A 150 -7.46 37.57 4.81
C GLY A 150 -7.48 38.47 6.04
N GLY A 151 -6.57 39.44 6.11
CA GLY A 151 -6.39 40.33 7.26
C GLY A 151 -5.17 41.24 7.08
N VAL A 152 -4.68 41.78 8.18
CA VAL A 152 -3.50 42.68 8.24
C VAL A 152 -2.21 41.84 8.29
N PRO A 153 -1.30 41.94 7.32
CA PRO A 153 -0.02 41.23 7.34
C PRO A 153 0.85 41.58 8.55
N GLU A 154 1.66 40.63 9.02
CA GLU A 154 2.71 40.91 9.99
C GLU A 154 3.83 41.75 9.36
N GLY A 155 4.37 42.72 10.12
CA GLY A 155 5.55 43.48 9.72
C GLY A 155 5.33 44.58 8.68
N ILE A 156 4.11 45.14 8.60
CA ILE A 156 3.84 46.31 7.75
C ILE A 156 4.73 47.49 8.15
N GLN A 157 5.27 48.17 7.15
CA GLN A 157 6.03 49.41 7.32
C GLN A 157 5.29 50.56 6.65
N TYR A 158 5.21 51.69 7.33
CA TYR A 158 4.59 52.89 6.79
C TYR A 158 5.66 53.92 6.51
N GLY A 159 5.58 54.64 5.41
CA GLY A 159 6.58 55.63 5.05
C GLY A 159 6.12 56.57 3.98
N THR A 160 7.03 57.35 3.45
CA THR A 160 6.75 58.25 2.32
C THR A 160 7.69 57.99 1.16
N TYR A 161 7.17 58.02 -0.06
CA TYR A 161 7.96 58.12 -1.27
C TYR A 161 8.06 59.58 -1.68
N VAL A 162 9.29 60.09 -1.74
CA VAL A 162 9.59 61.49 -2.05
C VAL A 162 9.83 61.62 -3.55
N VAL A 163 9.01 62.41 -4.25
CA VAL A 163 9.09 62.59 -5.71
C VAL A 163 10.19 63.59 -6.06
N GLU A 164 10.14 64.77 -5.43
CA GLU A 164 11.13 65.82 -5.60
C GLU A 164 11.25 66.56 -4.25
N SER A 165 12.48 66.68 -3.74
CA SER A 165 12.73 67.36 -2.46
C SER A 165 14.12 68.00 -2.45
N ARG A 166 14.17 69.22 -1.90
CA ARG A 166 15.41 69.94 -1.58
C ARG A 166 16.32 69.13 -0.64
N TYR A 167 15.76 68.17 0.11
CA TYR A 167 16.44 67.37 1.13
C TYR A 167 16.71 65.91 0.71
N SER A 168 16.61 65.59 -0.59
CA SER A 168 16.66 64.21 -1.10
C SER A 168 17.93 63.41 -0.72
N SER A 169 19.09 64.06 -0.57
CA SER A 169 20.34 63.42 -0.10
C SER A 169 20.35 63.13 1.40
N LEU A 170 19.78 64.03 2.21
CA LEU A 170 19.66 63.91 3.67
C LEU A 170 18.64 62.83 4.06
N LEU A 171 17.48 62.85 3.39
CA LEU A 171 16.41 61.86 3.61
C LEU A 171 16.86 60.42 3.30
N ARG A 172 17.82 60.22 2.38
CA ARG A 172 18.34 58.89 2.03
C ARG A 172 19.45 58.38 2.97
N SER A 173 20.18 59.27 3.62
CA SER A 173 21.41 58.90 4.34
C SER A 173 21.26 58.86 5.86
N ARG A 174 20.40 59.70 6.45
CA ARG A 174 20.30 59.84 7.92
C ARG A 174 18.88 60.06 8.47
N SER A 175 17.84 60.20 7.65
CA SER A 175 16.45 60.38 8.12
C SER A 175 15.60 59.12 7.95
N LEU A 176 14.60 58.96 8.81
CA LEU A 176 13.73 57.79 8.81
C LEU A 176 12.57 57.97 7.83
N VAL A 177 12.70 57.41 6.62
CA VAL A 177 11.69 57.53 5.54
C VAL A 177 10.57 56.47 5.66
N SER A 178 10.84 55.40 6.42
CA SER A 178 9.87 54.34 6.73
C SER A 178 9.96 53.94 8.19
N PHE A 179 8.82 53.93 8.87
CA PHE A 179 8.65 53.59 10.27
C PHE A 179 8.26 52.11 10.38
N SER A 180 9.07 51.36 11.12
CA SER A 180 8.75 50.00 11.56
C SER A 180 8.14 50.04 12.97
N PRO A 181 7.48 48.96 13.43
CA PRO A 181 6.95 48.88 14.79
C PRO A 181 7.97 49.19 15.89
N GLN A 182 9.24 48.88 15.64
CA GLN A 182 10.35 49.13 16.54
C GLN A 182 10.59 50.63 16.74
N VAL A 183 10.43 51.42 15.67
CA VAL A 183 10.67 52.87 15.71
C VAL A 183 9.51 53.60 16.39
N TRP A 184 8.27 53.20 16.16
CA TRP A 184 7.12 53.79 16.86
C TRP A 184 7.20 53.60 18.37
N ALA A 185 7.56 52.40 18.83
CA ALA A 185 7.73 52.12 20.26
C ALA A 185 8.84 52.98 20.90
N VAL A 186 9.86 53.37 20.13
CA VAL A 186 10.94 54.25 20.61
C VAL A 186 10.52 55.72 20.60
N LEU A 187 9.75 56.14 19.61
CA LEU A 187 9.28 57.53 19.47
C LEU A 187 7.97 57.82 20.21
N GLY A 188 7.30 56.79 20.75
CA GLY A 188 5.99 56.93 21.41
C GLY A 188 4.86 57.25 20.42
N LEU A 189 5.02 56.89 19.15
CA LEU A 189 4.04 57.16 18.09
C LEU A 189 3.02 56.02 18.00
N GLU A 190 1.82 56.35 17.52
CA GLU A 190 0.78 55.37 17.24
C GLU A 190 1.06 54.61 15.93
N TYR A 191 0.45 53.42 15.80
CA TYR A 191 0.56 52.61 14.59
C TYR A 191 -0.04 53.35 13.38
N GLY A 192 0.68 53.38 12.25
CA GLY A 192 0.25 54.12 11.06
C GLY A 192 0.61 55.62 11.06
N HIS A 193 1.28 56.11 12.12
CA HIS A 193 1.83 57.48 12.15
C HIS A 193 3.15 57.55 11.38
N ILE A 194 3.19 58.41 10.36
CA ILE A 194 4.36 58.74 9.55
C ILE A 194 4.75 60.20 9.80
N ILE A 195 6.04 60.48 9.85
CA ILE A 195 6.54 61.86 9.85
C ILE A 195 7.12 62.13 8.45
N ALA A 196 6.49 63.05 7.73
CA ALA A 196 6.82 63.40 6.36
C ALA A 196 7.60 64.72 6.31
N ALA A 197 8.52 64.87 5.35
CA ALA A 197 9.24 66.14 5.19
C ALA A 197 8.28 67.25 4.70
N SER A 198 8.32 68.42 5.34
CA SER A 198 7.49 69.56 4.92
C SER A 198 7.98 70.16 3.60
N ASP A 199 7.09 70.89 2.91
CA ASP A 199 7.37 71.58 1.63
C ASP A 199 7.97 70.69 0.51
N SER A 200 7.76 69.37 0.60
CA SER A 200 8.19 68.39 -0.41
C SER A 200 6.97 67.71 -1.02
N GLU A 201 7.08 67.26 -2.27
CA GLU A 201 6.03 66.47 -2.93
C GLU A 201 6.21 64.99 -2.60
N LEU A 202 5.25 64.41 -1.88
CA LEU A 202 5.38 63.06 -1.34
C LEU A 202 4.10 62.25 -1.49
N TYR A 203 4.27 60.93 -1.61
CA TYR A 203 3.20 59.95 -1.52
C TYR A 203 3.38 59.11 -0.26
N PRO A 204 2.40 59.07 0.65
CA PRO A 204 2.39 58.06 1.71
C PRO A 204 2.38 56.66 1.10
N ILE A 205 3.15 55.74 1.69
CA ILE A 205 3.26 54.34 1.26
C ILE A 205 3.08 53.42 2.45
N VAL A 206 2.30 52.36 2.23
CA VAL A 206 2.24 51.17 3.09
C VAL A 206 3.02 50.06 2.39
N ARG A 207 4.06 49.54 3.03
CA ARG A 207 4.89 48.44 2.51
C ARG A 207 4.60 47.16 3.28
N SER A 208 4.46 46.07 2.53
CA SER A 208 4.30 44.72 3.04
C SER A 208 5.08 43.74 2.18
N SER A 209 5.31 42.52 2.68
CA SER A 209 5.81 41.40 1.89
C SER A 209 4.91 41.06 0.68
N TYR A 210 3.65 41.49 0.71
CA TYR A 210 2.64 41.26 -0.34
C TYR A 210 2.51 42.42 -1.34
N GLY A 211 3.30 43.48 -1.18
CA GLY A 211 3.35 44.61 -2.10
C GLY A 211 3.35 45.96 -1.40
N ASN A 212 3.49 47.02 -2.20
CA ASN A 212 3.45 48.40 -1.74
C ASN A 212 2.12 49.03 -2.16
N ILE A 213 1.47 49.75 -1.25
CA ILE A 213 0.28 50.55 -1.51
C ILE A 213 0.73 52.00 -1.45
N VAL A 214 0.51 52.72 -2.55
CA VAL A 214 0.80 54.15 -2.64
C VAL A 214 -0.53 54.87 -2.47
N VAL A 215 -0.58 55.80 -1.52
CA VAL A 215 -1.74 56.66 -1.30
C VAL A 215 -1.55 57.92 -2.13
N ASP A 216 -2.40 58.12 -3.12
CA ASP A 216 -2.38 59.31 -3.97
C ASP A 216 -3.53 60.27 -3.63
N ASN A 217 -3.42 61.51 -4.12
CA ASN A 217 -4.47 62.51 -4.04
C ASN A 217 -5.07 62.70 -5.44
N GLU A 218 -5.87 61.74 -5.91
CA GLU A 218 -6.44 61.74 -7.26
C GLU A 218 -5.36 61.85 -8.36
N GLY A 219 -4.23 61.17 -8.15
CA GLY A 219 -3.08 61.19 -9.06
C GLY A 219 -2.06 62.32 -8.82
N PHE A 220 -2.23 63.15 -7.79
CA PHE A 220 -1.28 64.20 -7.40
C PHE A 220 -0.57 63.87 -6.07
N PRO A 221 0.68 64.36 -5.85
CA PRO A 221 1.39 64.21 -4.58
C PRO A 221 0.83 65.13 -3.49
N PHE A 222 0.98 64.72 -2.23
CA PHE A 222 0.62 65.54 -1.08
C PHE A 222 1.73 66.55 -0.75
N ARG A 223 1.33 67.71 -0.21
CA ARG A 223 2.21 68.71 0.38
C ARG A 223 1.75 69.02 1.81
N PHE A 224 2.67 68.98 2.76
CA PHE A 224 2.39 69.20 4.17
C PHE A 224 3.15 70.43 4.70
N GLN A 225 2.52 71.19 5.59
CA GLN A 225 3.15 72.30 6.29
C GLN A 225 3.86 71.81 7.55
N GLN A 226 4.97 72.44 7.92
CA GLN A 226 5.72 72.08 9.13
C GLN A 226 4.82 72.12 10.38
N GLY A 227 4.95 71.13 11.25
CA GLY A 227 4.18 71.04 12.51
C GLY A 227 2.69 70.68 12.34
N SER A 228 2.22 70.49 11.10
CA SER A 228 0.84 70.12 10.84
C SER A 228 0.57 68.63 11.10
N LYS A 229 -0.67 68.31 11.48
CA LYS A 229 -1.17 66.94 11.66
C LYS A 229 -2.28 66.67 10.66
N THR A 230 -2.03 65.78 9.70
CA THR A 230 -2.99 65.37 8.67
C THR A 230 -3.41 63.92 8.87
N VAL A 231 -4.70 63.63 8.79
CA VAL A 231 -5.24 62.27 8.86
C VAL A 231 -5.69 61.86 7.45
N LEU A 232 -5.21 60.72 6.96
CA LEU A 232 -5.56 60.18 5.64
C LEU A 232 -6.16 58.78 5.80
N ASP A 233 -7.23 58.49 5.07
CA ASP A 233 -7.83 57.15 5.02
C ASP A 233 -7.21 56.34 3.87
N ILE A 234 -6.63 55.19 4.19
CA ILE A 234 -5.99 54.30 3.19
C ILE A 234 -6.96 53.26 2.61
N SER A 235 -8.17 53.13 3.16
CA SER A 235 -9.12 52.05 2.83
C SER A 235 -9.40 51.98 1.33
N LYS A 236 -9.59 53.13 0.67
CA LYS A 236 -9.78 53.21 -0.78
C LYS A 236 -8.59 52.66 -1.57
N ALA A 237 -7.37 53.14 -1.28
CA ALA A 237 -6.16 52.71 -1.99
C ALA A 237 -5.85 51.22 -1.78
N VAL A 238 -6.12 50.70 -0.58
CA VAL A 238 -6.00 49.26 -0.27
C VAL A 238 -7.00 48.44 -1.09
N MET A 239 -8.27 48.86 -1.14
CA MET A 239 -9.29 48.15 -1.90
C MET A 239 -9.05 48.21 -3.42
N GLU A 240 -8.61 49.34 -3.97
CA GLU A 240 -8.26 49.45 -5.39
C GLU A 240 -7.14 48.47 -5.78
N ARG A 241 -6.10 48.36 -4.94
CA ARG A 241 -5.04 47.37 -5.09
C ARG A 241 -5.59 45.95 -5.03
N ASN A 242 -6.48 45.66 -4.07
CA ASN A 242 -7.08 44.33 -3.91
C ASN A 242 -7.97 43.95 -5.10
N VAL A 243 -8.79 44.87 -5.62
CA VAL A 243 -9.58 44.67 -6.85
C VAL A 243 -8.66 44.34 -8.02
N ALA A 244 -7.58 45.12 -8.21
CA ALA A 244 -6.62 44.91 -9.29
C ALA A 244 -5.89 43.56 -9.17
N PHE A 245 -5.56 43.15 -7.94
CA PHE A 245 -4.94 41.86 -7.66
C PHE A 245 -5.89 40.69 -7.95
N VAL A 246 -7.12 40.73 -7.44
CA VAL A 246 -8.11 39.63 -7.58
C VAL A 246 -8.52 39.46 -9.04
N ARG A 247 -9.03 40.51 -9.70
CA ARG A 247 -8.39 41.02 -10.92
C ARG A 247 -7.62 40.07 -11.85
N ASP A 248 -6.32 40.38 -11.86
CA ASP A 248 -5.28 39.69 -12.59
C ASP A 248 -5.24 38.19 -12.27
N ARG A 249 -5.41 37.81 -10.99
CA ARG A 249 -5.35 36.42 -10.56
C ARG A 249 -6.52 35.58 -11.06
N LEU A 250 -7.75 36.10 -11.03
CA LEU A 250 -8.93 35.45 -11.63
C LEU A 250 -8.75 35.30 -13.13
N THR A 251 -8.30 36.36 -13.81
CA THR A 251 -8.04 36.34 -15.26
C THR A 251 -7.00 35.27 -15.61
N SER A 252 -5.90 35.18 -14.84
CA SER A 252 -4.88 34.15 -15.03
C SER A 252 -5.41 32.73 -14.81
N THR A 253 -6.30 32.55 -13.83
CA THR A 253 -6.90 31.24 -13.52
C THR A 253 -7.91 30.85 -14.59
N TRP A 254 -8.71 31.80 -15.08
CA TRP A 254 -9.61 31.61 -16.21
C TRP A 254 -8.85 31.25 -17.48
N LEU A 255 -7.72 31.92 -17.77
CA LEU A 255 -6.85 31.56 -18.90
C LEU A 255 -6.32 30.12 -18.78
N MET A 256 -5.94 29.67 -17.58
CA MET A 256 -5.53 28.28 -17.35
C MET A 256 -6.68 27.29 -17.57
N ALA A 257 -7.88 27.57 -17.05
CA ALA A 257 -9.05 26.73 -17.27
C ALA A 257 -9.43 26.69 -18.76
N ASN A 258 -9.40 27.83 -19.43
CA ASN A 258 -9.66 27.96 -20.86
C ASN A 258 -8.62 27.20 -21.71
N GLU A 259 -7.34 27.20 -21.33
CA GLU A 259 -6.32 26.35 -21.97
C GLU A 259 -6.72 24.87 -21.92
N LEU A 260 -7.26 24.37 -20.80
CA LEU A 260 -7.74 22.99 -20.69
C LEU A 260 -9.00 22.73 -21.54
N SER A 261 -9.97 23.65 -21.49
CA SER A 261 -11.22 23.57 -22.25
C SER A 261 -10.99 23.55 -23.77
N VAL A 262 -10.16 24.45 -24.29
CA VAL A 262 -9.79 24.50 -25.72
C VAL A 262 -9.08 23.20 -26.17
N ASN A 263 -8.38 22.54 -25.24
CA ASN A 263 -7.76 21.24 -25.50
C ASN A 263 -8.73 20.04 -25.35
N GLY A 264 -10.01 20.28 -25.04
CA GLY A 264 -11.07 19.26 -25.00
C GLY A 264 -11.32 18.62 -23.63
N ILE A 265 -10.81 19.21 -22.55
CA ILE A 265 -10.97 18.71 -21.18
C ILE A 265 -12.17 19.39 -20.53
N ASP A 266 -12.99 18.61 -19.80
CA ASP A 266 -14.12 19.18 -19.05
C ASP A 266 -13.63 20.00 -17.86
N VAL A 267 -13.94 21.28 -17.89
CA VAL A 267 -13.76 22.21 -16.76
C VAL A 267 -15.03 23.06 -16.55
N GLY A 268 -16.20 22.54 -16.96
CA GLY A 268 -17.47 23.25 -16.80
C GLY A 268 -17.75 23.69 -15.36
N PRO A 269 -17.63 22.81 -14.35
CA PRO A 269 -17.82 23.18 -12.95
C PRO A 269 -16.81 24.23 -12.45
N GLU A 270 -15.61 24.26 -13.02
CA GLU A 270 -14.59 25.29 -12.73
C GLU A 270 -14.97 26.63 -13.35
N PHE A 271 -15.57 26.65 -14.54
CA PHE A 271 -16.11 27.88 -15.12
C PHE A 271 -17.30 28.42 -14.33
N ASP A 272 -18.24 27.58 -13.89
CA ASP A 272 -19.38 28.03 -13.08
C ASP A 272 -18.91 28.72 -11.77
N ASP A 273 -17.89 28.16 -11.12
CA ASP A 273 -17.30 28.77 -9.92
C ASP A 273 -16.47 30.03 -10.26
N LEU A 274 -15.78 30.09 -11.40
CA LEU A 274 -15.10 31.31 -11.86
C LEU A 274 -16.07 32.43 -12.21
N ASP A 275 -17.19 32.12 -12.85
CA ASP A 275 -18.25 33.08 -13.17
C ASP A 275 -18.82 33.65 -11.87
N THR A 276 -19.09 32.80 -10.88
CA THR A 276 -19.48 33.25 -9.53
C THR A 276 -18.43 34.18 -8.91
N ALA A 277 -17.14 33.90 -9.10
CA ALA A 277 -16.06 34.75 -8.59
C ALA A 277 -15.92 36.09 -9.36
N PHE A 278 -16.24 36.11 -10.66
CA PHE A 278 -16.31 37.34 -11.45
C PHE A 278 -17.52 38.19 -11.05
N ASP A 279 -18.68 37.58 -10.79
CA ASP A 279 -19.87 38.27 -10.26
C ASP A 279 -19.59 38.94 -8.91
N LEU A 280 -18.86 38.26 -8.02
CA LEU A 280 -18.39 38.83 -6.74
C LEU A 280 -17.39 39.97 -6.96
N LEU A 281 -16.48 39.85 -7.93
CA LEU A 281 -15.53 40.92 -8.26
C LEU A 281 -16.23 42.16 -8.81
N ASP A 282 -17.28 41.99 -9.61
CA ASP A 282 -18.06 43.10 -10.16
C ASP A 282 -18.94 43.74 -9.08
N SER A 283 -19.51 42.95 -8.17
CA SER A 283 -20.20 43.45 -6.96
C SER A 283 -19.26 44.28 -6.10
N ALA A 284 -18.06 43.76 -5.79
CA ALA A 284 -17.05 44.49 -5.01
C ALA A 284 -16.59 45.81 -5.67
N ARG A 285 -16.60 45.92 -7.00
CA ARG A 285 -16.32 47.19 -7.68
C ARG A 285 -17.43 48.23 -7.49
N SER A 286 -18.69 47.81 -7.49
CA SER A 286 -19.82 48.70 -7.17
C SER A 286 -19.70 49.20 -5.73
N GLU A 287 -19.43 48.29 -4.81
CA GLU A 287 -19.28 48.59 -3.38
C GLU A 287 -18.10 49.53 -3.11
N LEU A 288 -17.00 49.40 -3.88
CA LEU A 288 -15.87 50.34 -3.84
C LEU A 288 -16.28 51.76 -4.29
N GLN A 289 -17.14 51.88 -5.30
CA GLN A 289 -17.67 53.17 -5.76
C GLN A 289 -18.64 53.79 -4.75
N GLU A 290 -19.38 52.95 -4.02
CA GLU A 290 -20.32 53.34 -2.96
C GLU A 290 -19.65 53.63 -1.61
N GLY A 291 -18.33 53.38 -1.49
CA GLY A 291 -17.57 53.60 -0.25
C GLY A 291 -17.77 52.51 0.81
N MET A 292 -18.36 51.37 0.45
CA MET A 292 -18.57 50.23 1.35
C MET A 292 -17.35 49.31 1.39
N TYR A 293 -16.24 49.79 1.97
CA TYR A 293 -14.95 49.09 1.93
C TYR A 293 -14.96 47.71 2.61
N SER A 294 -15.68 47.55 3.72
CA SER A 294 -15.77 46.27 4.45
C SER A 294 -16.47 45.19 3.63
N GLN A 295 -17.60 45.53 3.00
CA GLN A 295 -18.33 44.60 2.15
C GLN A 295 -17.54 44.27 0.88
N CYS A 296 -16.90 45.29 0.28
CA CYS A 296 -15.98 45.14 -0.85
C CYS A 296 -14.87 44.12 -0.55
N PHE A 297 -14.25 44.21 0.64
CA PHE A 297 -13.20 43.28 1.04
C PHE A 297 -13.72 41.84 1.17
N ILE A 298 -14.89 41.64 1.79
CA ILE A 298 -15.48 40.31 1.99
C ILE A 298 -15.73 39.61 0.65
N ASP A 299 -16.32 40.32 -0.31
CA ASP A 299 -16.66 39.77 -1.61
C ASP A 299 -15.39 39.50 -2.45
N LEU A 300 -14.38 40.36 -2.37
CA LEU A 300 -13.05 40.11 -2.96
C LEU A 300 -12.37 38.88 -2.34
N ARG A 301 -12.46 38.70 -1.02
CA ARG A 301 -11.89 37.54 -0.33
C ARG A 301 -12.63 36.26 -0.70
N ALA A 302 -13.95 36.28 -0.79
CA ALA A 302 -14.75 35.15 -1.28
C ALA A 302 -14.35 34.78 -2.72
N ALA A 303 -14.23 35.76 -3.62
CA ALA A 303 -13.75 35.55 -4.98
C ALA A 303 -12.32 34.96 -5.01
N HIS A 304 -11.43 35.40 -4.13
CA HIS A 304 -10.07 34.88 -4.01
C HIS A 304 -10.05 33.42 -3.52
N ILE A 305 -10.89 33.06 -2.55
CA ILE A 305 -11.00 31.67 -2.05
C ILE A 305 -11.51 30.75 -3.16
N ILE A 306 -12.55 31.16 -3.89
CA ILE A 306 -13.08 30.39 -5.02
C ILE A 306 -11.99 30.20 -6.09
N ARG A 307 -11.25 31.27 -6.41
CA ARG A 307 -10.13 31.22 -7.34
C ARG A 307 -9.04 30.25 -6.88
N GLU A 308 -8.64 30.26 -5.61
CA GLU A 308 -7.64 29.32 -5.07
C GLU A 308 -8.07 27.87 -5.25
N ASP A 309 -9.32 27.57 -4.90
CA ASP A 309 -9.90 26.24 -5.06
C ASP A 309 -9.93 25.80 -6.54
N VAL A 310 -10.40 26.67 -7.44
CA VAL A 310 -10.42 26.41 -8.87
C VAL A 310 -9.00 26.24 -9.43
N GLN A 311 -8.04 27.07 -9.01
CA GLN A 311 -6.66 26.98 -9.48
C GLN A 311 -6.03 25.65 -9.07
N GLN A 312 -6.17 25.24 -7.80
CA GLN A 312 -5.64 23.96 -7.30
C GLN A 312 -6.25 22.78 -8.08
N LYS A 313 -7.56 22.81 -8.33
CA LYS A 313 -8.26 21.77 -9.11
C LYS A 313 -7.81 21.75 -10.56
N THR A 314 -7.71 22.91 -11.21
CA THR A 314 -7.24 23.05 -12.59
C THR A 314 -5.81 22.50 -12.73
N LEU A 315 -4.94 22.78 -11.77
CA LEU A 315 -3.59 22.22 -11.72
C LEU A 315 -3.59 20.70 -11.52
N ALA A 316 -4.46 20.17 -10.66
CA ALA A 316 -4.62 18.72 -10.47
C ALA A 316 -5.14 18.02 -11.74
N ILE A 317 -6.14 18.61 -12.41
CA ILE A 317 -6.68 18.11 -13.70
C ILE A 317 -5.58 18.13 -14.78
N ARG A 318 -4.81 19.23 -14.87
CA ARG A 318 -3.68 19.35 -15.80
C ARG A 318 -2.63 18.26 -15.53
N ALA A 319 -2.29 18.04 -14.26
CA ALA A 319 -1.31 17.02 -13.87
C ALA A 319 -1.80 15.59 -14.20
N ASP A 320 -3.06 15.26 -13.89
CA ASP A 320 -3.65 13.95 -14.20
C ASP A 320 -3.69 13.72 -15.73
N THR A 321 -4.12 14.74 -16.48
CA THR A 321 -4.20 14.67 -17.95
C THR A 321 -2.83 14.55 -18.60
N THR A 322 -1.82 15.21 -18.06
CA THR A 322 -0.43 15.14 -18.53
C THR A 322 0.21 13.78 -18.22
N PHE A 323 -0.10 13.18 -17.07
CA PHE A 323 0.46 11.90 -16.66
C PHE A 323 -0.23 10.70 -17.34
N SER A 324 -1.52 10.83 -17.68
CA SER A 324 -2.35 9.78 -18.25
C SER A 324 -1.78 9.04 -19.47
N PRO A 325 -1.09 9.69 -20.42
CA PRO A 325 -0.45 9.04 -21.55
C PRO A 325 0.57 7.94 -21.22
N ILE A 326 1.29 8.05 -20.11
CA ILE A 326 2.40 7.14 -19.80
C ILE A 326 1.91 5.70 -19.51
N PRO A 327 1.05 5.45 -18.49
CA PRO A 327 0.58 4.11 -18.19
C PRO A 327 -0.31 3.53 -19.32
N LEU A 328 -1.08 4.38 -20.01
CA LEU A 328 -1.91 3.90 -21.11
C LEU A 328 -1.06 3.47 -22.32
N SER A 329 0.04 4.15 -22.62
CA SER A 329 0.98 3.74 -23.68
C SER A 329 1.58 2.35 -23.41
N PHE A 330 1.93 2.04 -22.16
CA PHE A 330 2.34 0.70 -21.75
C PHE A 330 1.25 -0.35 -22.04
N LEU A 331 0.01 -0.07 -21.64
CA LEU A 331 -1.13 -0.96 -21.82
C LEU A 331 -1.52 -1.17 -23.28
N LEU A 332 -1.50 -0.11 -24.09
CA LEU A 332 -1.80 -0.17 -25.53
C LEU A 332 -0.78 -1.02 -26.28
N VAL A 333 0.51 -0.86 -25.97
CA VAL A 333 1.56 -1.69 -26.57
C VAL A 333 1.40 -3.15 -26.15
N LEU A 334 1.20 -3.42 -24.86
CA LEU A 334 0.97 -4.79 -24.36
C LEU A 334 -0.28 -5.43 -25.02
N CYS A 335 -1.35 -4.64 -25.20
CA CYS A 335 -2.56 -5.06 -25.92
C CYS A 335 -2.27 -5.35 -27.40
N GLY A 336 -1.46 -4.53 -28.09
CA GLY A 336 -1.04 -4.78 -29.47
C GLY A 336 -0.31 -6.12 -29.64
N PHE A 337 0.62 -6.44 -28.74
CA PHE A 337 1.27 -7.76 -28.73
C PHE A 337 0.31 -8.89 -28.35
N GLY A 338 -0.61 -8.65 -27.41
CA GLY A 338 -1.69 -9.57 -27.05
C GLY A 338 -2.58 -9.92 -28.25
N LEU A 339 -3.02 -8.90 -29.01
CA LEU A 339 -3.83 -9.05 -30.21
C LEU A 339 -3.07 -9.78 -31.33
N ALA A 340 -1.82 -9.38 -31.59
CA ALA A 340 -0.96 -10.08 -32.56
C ALA A 340 -0.73 -11.54 -32.18
N SER A 341 -0.65 -11.84 -30.88
CA SER A 341 -0.54 -13.22 -30.40
C SER A 341 -1.77 -14.06 -30.71
N VAL A 342 -2.94 -13.45 -30.90
CA VAL A 342 -4.21 -14.11 -31.28
C VAL A 342 -4.34 -14.25 -32.79
N PHE A 343 -3.80 -13.36 -33.62
CA PHE A 343 -3.98 -13.46 -35.09
C PHE A 343 -2.80 -14.10 -35.83
N VAL A 344 -1.58 -14.06 -35.29
CA VAL A 344 -0.36 -14.43 -36.01
C VAL A 344 0.32 -15.67 -35.42
N GLU A 345 0.66 -16.62 -36.28
CA GLU A 345 1.30 -17.89 -35.90
C GLU A 345 2.82 -17.78 -35.81
N ASN A 346 3.47 -17.28 -36.86
CA ASN A 346 4.92 -17.12 -36.93
C ASN A 346 5.40 -16.13 -35.86
N ASN A 347 6.37 -16.54 -35.03
CA ASN A 347 6.89 -15.72 -33.94
C ASN A 347 7.55 -14.42 -34.44
N ALA A 348 8.29 -14.45 -35.55
CA ALA A 348 8.91 -13.25 -36.10
C ALA A 348 7.83 -12.28 -36.63
N LEU A 349 6.86 -12.82 -37.39
CA LEU A 349 5.74 -12.03 -37.91
C LEU A 349 4.85 -11.48 -36.78
N ARG A 350 4.69 -12.21 -35.67
CA ARG A 350 3.92 -11.78 -34.51
C ARG A 350 4.53 -10.55 -33.85
N ILE A 351 5.87 -10.48 -33.78
CA ILE A 351 6.57 -9.32 -33.23
C ILE A 351 6.37 -8.11 -34.15
N CYS A 352 6.53 -8.28 -35.46
CA CYS A 352 6.32 -7.21 -36.44
C CYS A 352 4.87 -6.71 -36.44
N VAL A 353 3.89 -7.62 -36.43
CA VAL A 353 2.46 -7.27 -36.41
C VAL A 353 2.05 -6.68 -35.06
N GLY A 354 2.62 -7.15 -33.95
CA GLY A 354 2.40 -6.58 -32.62
C GLY A 354 2.94 -5.15 -32.50
N ALA A 355 4.14 -4.91 -33.04
CA ALA A 355 4.70 -3.57 -33.14
C ALA A 355 3.87 -2.67 -34.05
N LEU A 356 3.39 -3.17 -35.20
CA LEU A 356 2.51 -2.42 -36.11
C LEU A 356 1.19 -2.02 -35.43
N ILE A 357 0.49 -2.96 -34.78
CA ILE A 357 -0.77 -2.70 -34.08
C ILE A 357 -0.54 -1.74 -32.90
N GLY A 358 0.53 -1.95 -32.12
CA GLY A 358 0.92 -1.06 -31.03
C GLY A 358 1.16 0.37 -31.52
N SER A 359 1.87 0.54 -32.65
CA SER A 359 2.10 1.85 -33.27
C SER A 359 0.81 2.49 -33.78
N ILE A 360 -0.13 1.72 -34.35
CA ILE A 360 -1.45 2.22 -34.74
C ILE A 360 -2.23 2.71 -33.51
N PHE A 361 -2.25 1.94 -32.43
CA PHE A 361 -2.91 2.33 -31.18
C PHE A 361 -2.28 3.57 -30.56
N LEU A 362 -0.95 3.68 -30.55
CA LEU A 362 -0.26 4.88 -30.07
C LEU A 362 -0.54 6.10 -30.96
N GLY A 363 -0.57 5.93 -32.29
CA GLY A 363 -0.91 7.01 -33.23
C GLY A 363 -2.35 7.50 -33.07
N PHE A 364 -3.30 6.57 -32.89
CA PHE A 364 -4.70 6.90 -32.60
C PHE A 364 -4.84 7.59 -31.23
N TYR A 365 -4.12 7.08 -30.22
CA TYR A 365 -4.10 7.68 -28.89
C TYR A 365 -3.46 9.07 -28.88
N TYR A 366 -2.43 9.32 -29.69
CA TYR A 366 -1.83 10.64 -29.89
C TYR A 366 -2.86 11.64 -30.43
N TYR A 367 -3.72 11.21 -31.37
CA TYR A 367 -4.76 12.07 -31.94
C TYR A 367 -5.87 12.40 -30.93
N ILE A 368 -6.26 11.42 -30.10
CA ILE A 368 -7.37 11.55 -29.16
C ILE A 368 -6.96 12.19 -27.84
N SER A 369 -5.81 11.83 -27.26
CA SER A 369 -5.48 12.26 -25.91
C SER A 369 -5.11 13.75 -25.84
N PRO A 370 -5.82 14.56 -25.03
CA PRO A 370 -5.52 15.98 -24.87
C PRO A 370 -4.16 16.24 -24.18
N GLY A 371 -3.67 15.28 -23.38
CA GLY A 371 -2.40 15.42 -22.63
C GLY A 371 -1.16 15.68 -23.49
N TRP A 372 -1.18 15.29 -24.77
CA TRP A 372 -0.07 15.53 -25.70
C TRP A 372 0.09 17.00 -26.11
N ARG A 373 -0.95 17.83 -25.93
CA ARG A 373 -0.97 19.24 -26.32
C ARG A 373 -0.61 20.19 -25.17
N LEU A 374 -0.66 19.70 -23.92
CA LEU A 374 -0.51 20.51 -22.71
C LEU A 374 0.93 20.62 -22.17
N THR A 375 1.85 19.80 -22.69
CA THR A 375 3.25 19.72 -22.23
C THR A 375 4.23 19.63 -23.39
N GLU A 376 5.51 19.85 -23.08
CA GLU A 376 6.58 19.66 -24.06
C GLU A 376 6.53 18.26 -24.66
N PRO A 377 6.32 18.13 -25.99
CA PRO A 377 6.11 16.83 -26.62
C PRO A 377 7.28 15.85 -26.42
N THR A 378 8.50 16.36 -26.23
CA THR A 378 9.74 15.59 -26.15
C THR A 378 9.81 14.72 -24.88
N ALA A 379 9.54 15.29 -23.70
CA ALA A 379 9.64 14.60 -22.42
C ALA A 379 8.53 13.54 -22.25
N LEU A 380 7.31 13.89 -22.68
CA LEU A 380 6.18 12.97 -22.65
C LEU A 380 6.39 11.81 -23.63
N PHE A 381 6.90 12.09 -24.84
CA PHE A 381 7.23 11.07 -25.83
C PHE A 381 8.31 10.11 -25.33
N ALA A 382 9.38 10.63 -24.70
CA ALA A 382 10.44 9.79 -24.13
C ALA A 382 9.89 8.86 -23.03
N SER A 383 9.01 9.37 -22.17
CA SER A 383 8.38 8.59 -21.09
C SER A 383 7.44 7.50 -21.62
N CYS A 384 6.63 7.84 -22.62
CA CYS A 384 5.76 6.88 -23.29
C CYS A 384 6.56 5.83 -24.08
N ALA A 385 7.66 6.24 -24.72
CA ALA A 385 8.56 5.32 -25.42
C ALA A 385 9.29 4.37 -24.45
N ALA A 386 9.71 4.85 -23.28
CA ALA A 386 10.28 4.02 -22.23
C ALA A 386 9.25 2.99 -21.71
N ALA A 387 8.03 3.44 -21.43
CA ALA A 387 6.93 2.57 -20.99
C ALA A 387 6.58 1.52 -22.07
N ALA A 388 6.47 1.94 -23.33
CA ALA A 388 6.31 1.05 -24.49
C ALA A 388 7.46 0.02 -24.60
N SER A 389 8.71 0.44 -24.40
CA SER A 389 9.87 -0.45 -24.46
C SER A 389 9.84 -1.50 -23.35
N VAL A 390 9.40 -1.14 -22.15
CA VAL A 390 9.20 -2.10 -21.06
C VAL A 390 8.10 -3.10 -21.42
N ALA A 391 6.99 -2.65 -22.02
CA ALA A 391 5.92 -3.55 -22.48
C ALA A 391 6.42 -4.52 -23.57
N VAL A 392 7.21 -4.04 -24.54
CA VAL A 392 7.86 -4.88 -25.56
C VAL A 392 8.80 -5.87 -24.90
N GLY A 393 9.67 -5.41 -23.99
CA GLY A 393 10.58 -6.27 -23.24
C GLY A 393 9.83 -7.37 -22.50
N LEU A 394 8.76 -7.05 -21.79
CA LEU A 394 7.93 -8.02 -21.09
C LEU A 394 7.27 -9.02 -22.06
N ALA A 395 6.69 -8.54 -23.17
CA ALA A 395 6.05 -9.36 -24.18
C ALA A 395 7.02 -10.31 -24.92
N LEU A 396 8.29 -9.90 -25.10
CA LEU A 396 9.33 -10.68 -25.75
C LEU A 396 10.09 -11.61 -24.77
N LEU A 397 10.30 -11.19 -23.53
CA LEU A 397 11.04 -11.94 -22.52
C LEU A 397 10.18 -13.02 -21.83
N LEU A 398 8.89 -12.77 -21.60
CA LEU A 398 7.97 -13.77 -21.01
C LEU A 398 8.00 -15.11 -21.78
N PRO A 399 7.95 -15.13 -23.12
CA PRO A 399 8.10 -16.36 -23.90
C PRO A 399 9.54 -16.86 -24.02
N ALA A 400 10.57 -16.06 -23.72
CA ALA A 400 12.00 -16.39 -23.85
C ALA A 400 12.62 -16.94 -22.55
N ILE A 401 11.99 -16.70 -21.39
CA ILE A 401 12.24 -17.40 -20.10
C ILE A 401 11.74 -18.87 -20.18
N LYS A 402 11.77 -19.43 -21.38
CA LYS A 402 11.26 -20.71 -21.87
C LYS A 402 12.13 -21.91 -21.53
N ARG A 403 12.83 -21.88 -20.40
CA ARG A 403 13.55 -23.08 -19.97
C ARG A 403 12.54 -24.02 -19.33
N ASP A 404 12.16 -25.05 -20.09
CA ASP A 404 11.39 -26.20 -19.65
C ASP A 404 12.12 -26.87 -18.48
N VAL A 405 11.84 -26.38 -17.26
CA VAL A 405 12.22 -27.06 -16.03
C VAL A 405 11.12 -28.07 -15.74
N VAL A 406 11.18 -29.22 -16.42
CA VAL A 406 10.37 -30.39 -16.05
C VAL A 406 11.01 -31.00 -14.81
N THR A 407 10.56 -30.55 -13.64
CA THR A 407 10.92 -31.13 -12.34
C THR A 407 9.95 -32.27 -12.02
N GLN A 408 10.46 -33.46 -11.70
CA GLN A 408 9.66 -34.65 -11.38
C GLN A 408 8.96 -34.61 -10.00
N SER A 409 8.77 -33.43 -9.39
CA SER A 409 8.09 -33.30 -8.10
C SER A 409 7.45 -31.91 -7.99
N GLY A 410 6.19 -31.80 -8.43
CA GLY A 410 5.41 -30.58 -8.36
C GLY A 410 5.69 -29.61 -9.52
N VAL A 411 4.67 -29.34 -10.32
CA VAL A 411 4.78 -28.38 -11.42
C VAL A 411 4.85 -26.97 -10.83
N ALA A 412 5.93 -26.24 -11.08
CA ALA A 412 6.04 -24.84 -10.71
C ALA A 412 4.84 -24.06 -11.28
N LEU A 413 4.14 -23.28 -10.44
CA LEU A 413 2.98 -22.47 -10.82
C LEU A 413 3.24 -21.64 -12.10
N ALA A 414 4.46 -21.14 -12.27
CA ALA A 414 4.88 -20.35 -13.43
C ALA A 414 4.90 -21.14 -14.75
N SER A 415 5.30 -22.42 -14.77
CA SER A 415 5.32 -23.22 -16.01
C SER A 415 3.93 -23.72 -16.40
N ASN A 416 3.10 -24.03 -15.39
CA ASN A 416 1.67 -24.32 -15.58
C ASN A 416 0.93 -23.12 -16.15
N LEU A 417 1.18 -21.90 -15.65
CA LEU A 417 0.53 -20.69 -16.14
C LEU A 417 0.92 -20.40 -17.60
N THR A 418 2.21 -20.43 -17.94
CA THR A 418 2.68 -20.12 -19.30
C THR A 418 2.16 -21.11 -20.34
N SER A 419 2.16 -22.41 -20.03
CA SER A 419 1.57 -23.44 -20.90
C SER A 419 0.05 -23.27 -21.04
N THR A 420 -0.64 -22.94 -19.96
CA THR A 420 -2.09 -22.65 -19.96
C THR A 420 -2.43 -21.43 -20.83
N PHE A 421 -1.68 -20.33 -20.70
CA PHE A 421 -1.86 -19.13 -21.54
C PHE A 421 -1.54 -19.42 -23.02
N SER A 422 -0.54 -20.26 -23.30
CA SER A 422 -0.25 -20.69 -24.67
C SER A 422 -1.38 -21.53 -25.28
N LEU A 423 -1.99 -22.42 -24.50
CA LEU A 423 -3.16 -23.19 -24.93
C LEU A 423 -4.41 -22.30 -25.11
N ALA A 424 -4.62 -21.34 -24.22
CA ALA A 424 -5.72 -20.37 -24.32
C ALA A 424 -5.63 -19.53 -25.60
N THR A 425 -4.45 -19.00 -25.92
CA THR A 425 -4.24 -18.22 -27.17
C THR A 425 -4.46 -19.06 -28.43
N ARG A 426 -4.07 -20.35 -28.43
CA ARG A 426 -4.36 -21.29 -29.52
C ARG A 426 -5.86 -21.61 -29.65
N ASN A 427 -6.59 -21.67 -28.54
CA ASN A 427 -8.04 -21.89 -28.57
C ASN A 427 -8.79 -20.68 -29.12
N LEU A 428 -8.42 -19.47 -28.71
CA LEU A 428 -8.97 -18.22 -29.25
C LEU A 428 -8.76 -18.11 -30.76
N LYS A 429 -7.58 -18.52 -31.25
CA LYS A 429 -7.22 -18.61 -32.68
C LYS A 429 -8.13 -19.51 -33.48
N ARG A 430 -8.40 -20.70 -32.95
CA ARG A 430 -9.17 -21.74 -33.64
C ARG A 430 -10.64 -21.34 -33.83
N ARG A 431 -11.16 -20.41 -33.02
CA ARG A 431 -12.59 -20.05 -32.97
C ARG A 431 -12.84 -18.55 -33.06
N ARG A 432 -12.27 -17.95 -34.10
CA ARG A 432 -12.24 -16.50 -34.34
C ARG A 432 -13.59 -15.80 -34.15
N MET A 433 -14.68 -16.34 -34.73
CA MET A 433 -16.01 -15.72 -34.65
C MET A 433 -16.55 -15.62 -33.22
N ARG A 434 -16.36 -16.66 -32.39
CA ARG A 434 -16.81 -16.64 -30.99
C ARG A 434 -15.98 -15.66 -30.18
N SER A 435 -14.66 -15.73 -30.31
CA SER A 435 -13.74 -14.84 -29.62
C SER A 435 -14.05 -13.37 -29.93
N LEU A 436 -14.43 -13.07 -31.18
CA LEU A 436 -14.80 -11.74 -31.64
C LEU A 436 -16.12 -11.25 -31.03
N LEU A 437 -17.15 -12.11 -30.93
CA LEU A 437 -18.43 -11.74 -30.28
C LEU A 437 -18.28 -11.46 -28.78
N VAL A 438 -17.49 -12.27 -28.07
CA VAL A 438 -17.18 -12.05 -26.65
C VAL A 438 -16.38 -10.75 -26.48
N LEU A 439 -15.38 -10.52 -27.34
CA LEU A 439 -14.61 -9.29 -27.35
C LEU A 439 -15.50 -8.05 -27.59
N ALA A 440 -16.39 -8.10 -28.59
CA ALA A 440 -17.33 -7.01 -28.88
C ALA A 440 -18.27 -6.69 -27.70
N SER A 441 -18.69 -7.72 -26.95
CA SER A 441 -19.53 -7.55 -25.77
C SER A 441 -18.79 -6.84 -24.64
N ILE A 442 -17.52 -7.20 -24.40
CA ILE A 442 -16.66 -6.54 -23.40
C ILE A 442 -16.29 -5.12 -23.84
N LEU A 443 -16.03 -4.91 -25.14
CA LEU A 443 -15.78 -3.58 -25.70
C LEU A 443 -16.95 -2.64 -25.44
N THR A 444 -18.18 -3.11 -25.70
CA THR A 444 -19.40 -2.31 -25.49
C THR A 444 -19.61 -1.98 -24.01
N LEU A 445 -19.33 -2.93 -23.10
CA LEU A 445 -19.38 -2.68 -21.65
C LEU A 445 -18.46 -1.53 -21.26
N VAL A 446 -17.21 -1.66 -21.67
CA VAL A 446 -16.12 -0.77 -21.26
C VAL A 446 -16.32 0.61 -21.87
N PHE A 447 -16.72 0.66 -23.14
CA PHE A 447 -17.11 1.90 -23.81
C PHE A 447 -18.27 2.58 -23.07
N GLY A 448 -19.37 1.85 -22.82
CA GLY A 448 -20.53 2.39 -22.12
C GLY A 448 -20.19 2.86 -20.70
N PHE A 449 -19.40 2.09 -19.95
CA PHE A 449 -18.95 2.47 -18.61
C PHE A 449 -18.12 3.77 -18.63
N THR A 450 -17.18 3.89 -19.57
CA THR A 450 -16.32 5.07 -19.69
C THR A 450 -17.14 6.31 -20.06
N VAL A 451 -18.12 6.17 -20.95
CA VAL A 451 -19.01 7.29 -21.35
C VAL A 451 -19.99 7.67 -20.22
N PHE A 452 -20.62 6.70 -19.53
CA PHE A 452 -21.61 6.98 -18.48
C PHE A 452 -21.01 7.42 -17.14
N THR A 453 -19.74 7.12 -16.86
CA THR A 453 -19.04 7.63 -15.67
C THR A 453 -18.51 9.07 -15.83
N SER A 454 -18.77 9.68 -16.99
CA SER A 454 -18.31 11.01 -17.37
C SER A 454 -19.29 12.15 -17.01
N PHE A 455 -20.39 11.91 -16.29
CA PHE A 455 -21.43 12.92 -16.04
C PHE A 455 -21.32 13.69 -14.69
N GLN A 456 -21.94 14.87 -14.71
CA GLN A 456 -21.73 16.10 -13.91
C GLN A 456 -21.56 15.98 -12.39
N ILE A 457 -20.60 16.76 -11.88
CA ILE A 457 -20.42 17.08 -10.46
C ILE A 457 -21.39 18.21 -10.13
N LYS A 458 -22.35 17.96 -9.23
CA LYS A 458 -23.25 19.01 -8.75
C LYS A 458 -22.65 19.66 -7.51
N SER A 459 -22.41 20.96 -7.58
CA SER A 459 -22.03 21.77 -6.43
C SER A 459 -23.23 21.97 -5.51
N ALA A 460 -23.05 21.71 -4.21
CA ALA A 460 -24.08 21.94 -3.21
C ALA A 460 -23.46 22.35 -1.86
N VAL A 461 -24.25 23.01 -1.02
CA VAL A 461 -23.90 23.16 0.39
C VAL A 461 -24.22 21.83 1.08
N GLY A 462 -23.18 21.13 1.53
CA GLY A 462 -23.33 19.90 2.30
C GLY A 462 -23.52 20.21 3.78
N SER A 463 -24.18 19.31 4.50
CA SER A 463 -24.16 19.30 5.97
C SER A 463 -23.72 17.93 6.48
N GLY A 464 -22.94 17.93 7.55
CA GLY A 464 -22.44 16.71 8.19
C GLY A 464 -22.31 16.86 9.70
N ARG A 465 -22.20 15.75 10.42
CA ARG A 465 -21.87 15.78 11.85
C ARG A 465 -20.35 15.92 12.00
N PRO A 466 -19.83 16.85 12.81
CA PRO A 466 -18.40 17.03 12.99
C PRO A 466 -17.78 15.84 13.73
N SER A 467 -16.59 15.41 13.29
CA SER A 467 -15.78 14.37 13.93
C SER A 467 -14.95 14.98 15.07
N SER A 468 -15.57 15.23 16.21
CA SER A 468 -14.85 15.68 17.43
C SER A 468 -14.66 14.52 18.41
N SER A 469 -13.44 14.36 18.91
CA SER A 469 -13.05 13.38 19.94
C SER A 469 -13.28 13.87 21.37
N TYR A 470 -13.76 15.11 21.55
CA TYR A 470 -13.92 15.73 22.87
C TYR A 470 -15.33 15.51 23.44
N PRO A 471 -15.46 15.36 24.78
CA PRO A 471 -16.76 15.19 25.42
C PRO A 471 -17.62 16.43 25.20
N ARG A 472 -18.79 16.23 24.59
CA ARG A 472 -19.73 17.29 24.23
C ARG A 472 -20.28 17.95 25.50
N GLY A 473 -19.83 19.17 25.80
CA GLY A 473 -20.63 20.11 26.60
C GLY A 473 -21.96 20.43 25.91
N LYS A 474 -22.85 21.18 26.55
CA LYS A 474 -24.04 21.72 25.88
C LYS A 474 -23.63 23.03 25.18
N PRO A 475 -23.35 23.03 23.85
CA PRO A 475 -23.01 24.26 23.16
C PRO A 475 -24.20 25.24 23.19
N PRO A 476 -23.95 26.55 23.12
CA PRO A 476 -25.02 27.53 22.95
C PRO A 476 -25.73 27.34 21.60
N VAL A 477 -26.89 28.00 21.44
CA VAL A 477 -27.63 28.01 20.16
C VAL A 477 -27.07 29.12 19.30
N GLY A 478 -26.64 28.81 18.07
CA GLY A 478 -26.06 29.79 17.17
C GLY A 478 -25.25 29.18 16.04
N LEU A 479 -24.55 30.06 15.33
CA LEU A 479 -23.68 29.75 14.21
C LEU A 479 -22.26 30.16 14.53
N MET A 480 -21.27 29.40 14.10
CA MET A 480 -19.86 29.80 14.19
C MET A 480 -19.22 29.70 12.82
N VAL A 481 -18.76 30.85 12.33
CA VAL A 481 -17.98 30.94 11.10
C VAL A 481 -16.52 30.69 11.44
N VAL A 482 -15.88 29.81 10.67
CA VAL A 482 -14.45 29.49 10.80
C VAL A 482 -13.78 29.42 9.43
N PRO A 483 -12.45 29.68 9.36
CA PRO A 483 -11.71 29.49 8.13
C PRO A 483 -11.74 28.01 7.70
N PRO A 484 -11.77 27.73 6.38
CA PRO A 484 -11.60 26.37 5.89
C PRO A 484 -10.20 25.84 6.28
N PRO A 485 -10.06 24.54 6.54
CA PRO A 485 -8.76 23.95 6.91
C PRO A 485 -7.73 24.10 5.77
N GLY A 486 -6.48 24.42 6.13
CA GLY A 486 -5.39 24.64 5.17
C GLY A 486 -4.72 26.01 5.31
N PRO A 487 -4.19 26.62 4.23
CA PRO A 487 -3.48 27.91 4.28
C PRO A 487 -4.33 29.03 4.89
N SER A 488 -5.65 28.99 4.69
CA SER A 488 -6.61 29.96 5.22
C SER A 488 -6.78 29.86 6.75
N GLU A 489 -6.59 28.69 7.35
CA GLU A 489 -6.64 28.49 8.82
C GLU A 489 -5.50 29.25 9.53
N ALA A 490 -4.32 29.33 8.91
CA ALA A 490 -3.19 30.09 9.42
C ALA A 490 -3.40 31.62 9.34
N SER A 491 -4.30 32.06 8.46
CA SER A 491 -4.51 33.46 8.08
C SER A 491 -5.63 34.15 8.87
N GLY A 492 -6.51 33.37 9.51
CA GLY A 492 -7.65 33.87 10.27
C GLY A 492 -8.84 34.33 9.39
N LEU A 493 -9.87 34.84 10.04
CA LEU A 493 -11.03 35.51 9.47
C LEU A 493 -10.76 37.02 9.36
N PRO A 494 -11.27 37.69 8.32
CA PRO A 494 -11.11 39.13 8.20
C PRO A 494 -12.01 39.90 9.16
N SER A 495 -11.51 41.03 9.66
CA SER A 495 -12.25 41.83 10.65
C SER A 495 -13.47 42.51 10.04
N SER A 496 -13.40 42.87 8.76
CA SER A 496 -14.52 43.38 7.95
C SER A 496 -15.73 42.43 7.91
N MET A 497 -15.53 41.11 8.05
CA MET A 497 -16.63 40.13 8.12
C MET A 497 -17.57 40.38 9.31
N VAL A 498 -17.07 40.93 10.41
CA VAL A 498 -17.89 41.27 11.57
C VAL A 498 -18.93 42.31 11.20
N GLU A 499 -18.55 43.34 10.44
CA GLU A 499 -19.46 44.39 9.98
C GLU A 499 -20.46 43.85 8.93
N GLY A 500 -19.98 43.02 7.99
CA GLY A 500 -20.85 42.38 7.00
C GLY A 500 -21.91 41.46 7.63
N LEU A 501 -21.55 40.72 8.67
CA LEU A 501 -22.49 39.89 9.45
C LEU A 501 -23.48 40.73 10.25
N ARG A 502 -23.05 41.87 10.82
CA ARG A 502 -23.93 42.78 11.56
C ARG A 502 -24.96 43.45 10.66
N ALA A 503 -24.66 43.63 9.37
CA ALA A 503 -25.56 44.21 8.39
C ALA A 503 -26.66 43.24 7.91
N ASP A 504 -26.51 41.93 8.14
CA ASP A 504 -27.46 40.92 7.67
C ASP A 504 -28.78 40.95 8.50
N PRO A 505 -29.96 41.00 7.84
CA PRO A 505 -31.24 41.11 8.54
C PRO A 505 -31.61 39.88 9.40
N LEU A 506 -31.04 38.70 9.14
CA LEU A 506 -31.31 37.47 9.91
C LEU A 506 -30.45 37.36 11.17
N VAL A 507 -29.43 38.21 11.30
CA VAL A 507 -28.49 38.23 12.41
C VAL A 507 -29.03 39.11 13.55
N ALA A 508 -28.93 38.61 14.78
CA ALA A 508 -29.31 39.30 16.01
C ALA A 508 -28.10 39.90 16.73
N SER A 509 -27.00 39.15 16.82
CA SER A 509 -25.74 39.59 17.43
C SER A 509 -24.55 38.87 16.77
N VAL A 510 -23.38 39.53 16.79
CA VAL A 510 -22.13 39.01 16.22
C VAL A 510 -21.04 39.12 17.27
N ALA A 511 -20.43 37.98 17.56
CA ALA A 511 -19.52 37.79 18.66
C ALA A 511 -18.14 37.30 18.14
N PRO A 512 -17.26 38.23 17.76
CA PRO A 512 -15.92 37.90 17.28
C PRO A 512 -14.99 37.42 18.39
N LYS A 513 -14.08 36.50 18.04
CA LYS A 513 -13.03 35.95 18.92
C LYS A 513 -11.67 36.02 18.27
N THR A 514 -10.72 36.60 19.00
CA THR A 514 -9.33 36.70 18.55
C THR A 514 -8.43 35.88 19.46
N GLU A 515 -7.44 35.19 18.90
CA GLU A 515 -6.55 34.34 19.70
C GLU A 515 -5.16 34.25 19.07
N SER A 516 -4.20 33.92 19.94
CA SER A 516 -2.81 33.62 19.56
C SER A 516 -2.66 32.27 18.84
N SER A 517 -3.64 31.37 18.97
CA SER A 517 -3.64 30.05 18.33
C SER A 517 -3.72 30.11 16.80
N PRO A 518 -3.12 29.14 16.09
CA PRO A 518 -2.36 27.99 16.59
C PRO A 518 -0.90 28.30 16.96
N ASP A 519 -0.46 29.55 16.77
CA ASP A 519 0.92 29.96 16.95
C ASP A 519 1.31 29.95 18.44
N TYR A 520 2.48 29.40 18.75
CA TYR A 520 2.98 29.40 20.12
C TYR A 520 3.50 30.80 20.46
N MET A 521 2.95 31.40 21.52
CA MET A 521 3.34 32.71 22.01
C MET A 521 3.80 32.59 23.47
N GLU A 522 4.85 33.31 23.84
CA GLU A 522 5.27 33.42 25.24
C GLU A 522 5.34 34.89 25.64
N ALA A 523 4.56 35.25 26.65
CA ALA A 523 4.49 36.59 27.23
C ALA A 523 4.71 36.53 28.74
N GLN A 524 5.06 37.66 29.35
CA GLN A 524 5.20 37.81 30.79
C GLN A 524 4.29 38.94 31.27
N ILE A 525 3.50 38.68 32.30
CA ILE A 525 2.87 39.75 33.08
C ILE A 525 3.81 40.11 34.22
N ILE A 526 4.08 41.40 34.40
CA ILE A 526 4.95 41.94 35.44
C ILE A 526 4.13 42.95 36.27
N SER A 527 4.01 42.71 37.58
CA SER A 527 3.36 43.63 38.51
C SER A 527 4.23 44.85 38.80
N GLU A 528 3.64 45.92 39.35
CA GLU A 528 4.42 47.08 39.83
C GLU A 528 5.43 46.70 40.93
N SER A 529 5.14 45.63 41.69
CA SER A 529 6.03 45.09 42.72
C SER A 529 7.26 44.34 42.17
N GLY A 530 7.27 44.05 40.85
CA GLY A 530 8.34 43.32 40.17
C GLY A 530 8.17 41.80 40.11
N GLU A 531 7.10 41.24 40.68
CA GLU A 531 6.72 39.84 40.51
C GLU A 531 6.23 39.57 39.08
N ASN A 532 6.55 38.41 38.51
CA ASN A 532 6.17 38.08 37.14
C ASN A 532 5.61 36.66 36.98
N ILE A 533 4.81 36.46 35.93
CA ILE A 533 4.30 35.15 35.52
C ILE A 533 4.35 35.01 34.00
N THR A 534 4.74 33.82 33.54
CA THR A 534 4.74 33.48 32.12
C THR A 534 3.35 33.05 31.67
N ILE A 535 2.90 33.66 30.58
CA ILE A 535 1.65 33.40 29.87
C ILE A 535 1.98 32.77 28.52
N ARG A 536 1.23 31.72 28.15
CA ARG A 536 1.45 30.94 26.93
C ARG A 536 0.37 31.14 25.87
N GLY A 537 -0.75 31.77 26.24
CA GLY A 537 -1.82 32.08 25.31
C GLY A 537 -2.57 33.34 25.71
N VAL A 538 -3.03 34.07 24.69
CA VAL A 538 -3.94 35.20 24.86
C VAL A 538 -5.17 34.96 23.99
N ILE A 539 -6.33 35.29 24.55
CA ILE A 539 -7.62 35.25 23.87
C ILE A 539 -8.37 36.56 24.10
N GLY A 540 -9.10 36.99 23.09
CA GLY A 540 -9.88 38.21 23.08
C GLY A 540 -11.35 37.90 22.84
N PHE A 541 -12.22 38.38 23.71
CA PHE A 541 -13.67 38.22 23.58
C PHE A 541 -14.35 39.56 23.29
N SER A 542 -15.45 39.53 22.55
CA SER A 542 -16.39 40.66 22.49
C SER A 542 -17.38 40.61 23.65
N ALA A 543 -18.02 41.73 23.96
CA ALA A 543 -19.07 41.76 24.98
C ALA A 543 -20.26 40.84 24.63
N ASP A 544 -20.56 40.66 23.35
CA ASP A 544 -21.60 39.74 22.88
C ASP A 544 -21.19 38.27 23.06
N GLU A 545 -19.91 37.94 22.91
CA GLU A 545 -19.38 36.59 23.14
C GLU A 545 -19.50 36.20 24.61
N VAL A 546 -19.18 37.14 25.52
CA VAL A 546 -19.31 36.94 26.97
C VAL A 546 -20.75 36.64 27.35
N LYS A 547 -21.72 37.35 26.75
CA LYS A 547 -23.15 37.09 26.97
C LYS A 547 -23.61 35.76 26.34
N MET A 548 -23.13 35.43 25.15
CA MET A 548 -23.55 34.23 24.42
C MET A 548 -23.09 32.94 25.12
N ASN A 549 -21.85 32.93 25.64
CA ASN A 549 -21.26 31.78 26.32
C ASN A 549 -21.32 31.86 27.86
N ALA A 550 -21.96 32.90 28.41
CA ALA A 550 -22.03 33.19 29.85
C ALA A 550 -20.65 33.16 30.54
N ILE A 551 -19.65 33.75 29.88
CA ILE A 551 -18.25 33.76 30.35
C ILE A 551 -18.11 34.59 31.63
N ASP A 552 -18.98 35.57 31.82
CA ASP A 552 -19.11 36.40 33.02
C ASP A 552 -19.30 35.57 34.30
N ALA A 553 -19.90 34.38 34.20
CA ALA A 553 -20.05 33.46 35.33
C ALA A 553 -18.71 32.94 35.91
N SER A 554 -17.59 33.08 35.17
CA SER A 554 -16.26 32.73 35.69
C SER A 554 -15.58 33.86 36.47
N ILE A 555 -16.05 35.10 36.38
CA ILE A 555 -15.42 36.24 37.04
C ILE A 555 -15.77 36.21 38.53
N VAL A 556 -14.75 36.06 39.38
CA VAL A 556 -14.91 35.97 40.84
C VAL A 556 -14.83 37.36 41.48
N GLU A 557 -13.91 38.19 40.99
CA GLU A 557 -13.72 39.58 41.45
C GLU A 557 -13.56 40.52 40.25
N GLY A 558 -14.14 41.72 40.33
CA GLY A 558 -14.10 42.72 39.25
C GLY A 558 -15.23 42.56 38.22
N HIS A 559 -14.99 43.01 36.99
CA HIS A 559 -15.96 42.99 35.90
C HIS A 559 -15.31 42.59 34.57
N TYR A 560 -16.14 42.30 33.55
CA TYR A 560 -15.65 42.18 32.18
C TYR A 560 -15.48 43.57 31.56
N MET A 561 -14.42 43.73 30.76
CA MET A 561 -13.96 45.02 30.21
C MET A 561 -14.96 45.61 29.20
N GLU A 562 -15.16 46.93 29.25
CA GLU A 562 -15.89 47.65 28.19
C GLU A 562 -15.07 47.80 26.90
N GLU A 563 -15.71 48.12 25.76
CA GLU A 563 -15.02 48.15 24.46
C GLU A 563 -13.85 49.16 24.38
N ALA A 564 -13.93 50.28 25.10
CA ALA A 564 -12.90 51.31 25.15
C ALA A 564 -11.95 51.16 26.36
N GLU A 565 -12.16 50.17 27.23
CA GLU A 565 -11.42 50.02 28.48
C GLU A 565 -10.09 49.30 28.24
N LYS A 566 -8.97 49.99 28.49
CA LYS A 566 -7.63 49.41 28.37
C LYS A 566 -7.27 48.56 29.60
N ALA A 567 -7.82 47.37 29.67
CA ALA A 567 -7.67 46.46 30.79
C ALA A 567 -7.40 45.01 30.35
N ILE A 568 -7.09 44.14 31.32
CA ILE A 568 -6.92 42.70 31.16
C ILE A 568 -7.72 41.92 32.21
N LEU A 569 -8.11 40.69 31.88
CA LEU A 569 -8.57 39.68 32.83
C LEU A 569 -7.51 38.60 33.01
N ILE A 570 -7.28 38.22 34.26
CA ILE A 570 -6.27 37.23 34.66
C ILE A 570 -6.89 36.12 35.51
N SER A 571 -6.30 34.93 35.51
CA SER A 571 -6.78 33.83 36.35
C SER A 571 -6.49 34.06 37.83
N ALA A 572 -7.29 33.44 38.70
CA ALA A 572 -7.08 33.48 40.15
C ALA A 572 -5.67 33.01 40.55
N ARG A 573 -5.19 31.91 39.96
CA ARG A 573 -3.81 31.43 40.19
C ARG A 573 -2.74 32.40 39.71
N ALA A 574 -2.96 33.09 38.60
CA ALA A 574 -2.02 34.10 38.12
C ALA A 574 -2.00 35.30 39.08
N ALA A 575 -3.17 35.81 39.47
CA ALA A 575 -3.31 36.94 40.39
C ALA A 575 -2.66 36.68 41.76
N GLU A 576 -2.82 35.48 42.32
CA GLU A 576 -2.15 35.07 43.57
C GLU A 576 -0.63 35.07 43.46
N ARG A 577 -0.07 34.66 42.31
CA ARG A 577 1.38 34.57 42.09
C ARG A 577 2.07 35.91 41.93
N ILE A 578 1.40 36.88 41.30
CA ILE A 578 1.95 38.23 41.08
C ILE A 578 1.40 39.27 42.08
N ARG A 579 0.55 38.82 43.02
CA ARG A 579 -0.07 39.57 44.12
C ARG A 579 -0.78 40.85 43.69
N VAL A 580 -1.65 40.75 42.69
CA VAL A 580 -2.44 41.88 42.17
C VAL A 580 -3.94 41.70 42.44
N LYS A 581 -4.67 42.81 42.52
CA LYS A 581 -6.12 42.87 42.66
C LYS A 581 -6.75 43.65 41.50
N PRO A 582 -8.08 43.55 41.28
CA PRO A 582 -8.77 44.41 40.33
C PRO A 582 -8.51 45.90 40.64
N GLY A 583 -8.15 46.66 39.62
CA GLY A 583 -7.74 48.07 39.70
C GLY A 583 -6.22 48.30 39.70
N ASP A 584 -5.40 47.29 39.97
CA ASP A 584 -3.94 47.41 39.91
C ASP A 584 -3.44 47.49 38.46
N LYS A 585 -2.28 48.15 38.25
CA LYS A 585 -1.62 48.21 36.94
C LYS A 585 -0.61 47.07 36.79
N VAL A 586 -0.60 46.48 35.61
CA VAL A 586 0.35 45.43 35.23
C VAL A 586 0.93 45.70 33.85
N ARG A 587 2.16 45.23 33.63
CA ARG A 587 2.84 45.33 32.34
C ARG A 587 2.86 43.97 31.67
N LEU A 588 2.28 43.89 30.47
CA LEU A 588 2.37 42.75 29.58
C LEU A 588 3.60 42.93 28.69
N SER A 589 4.55 41.99 28.75
CA SER A 589 5.74 41.96 27.91
C SER A 589 5.73 40.72 27.03
N TRP A 590 5.97 40.86 25.73
CA TRP A 590 5.98 39.76 24.77
C TRP A 590 7.07 39.94 23.74
N VAL A 591 7.39 38.90 22.98
CA VAL A 591 8.34 38.98 21.86
C VAL A 591 7.54 39.08 20.56
N THR A 592 7.80 40.11 19.75
CA THR A 592 7.19 40.29 18.42
C THR A 592 7.73 39.23 17.44
N GLY A 593 7.02 38.97 16.34
CA GLY A 593 7.51 38.07 15.26
C GLY A 593 8.89 38.47 14.68
N SER A 594 9.32 39.72 14.89
CA SER A 594 10.66 40.22 14.53
C SER A 594 11.74 39.94 15.60
N GLY A 595 11.42 39.19 16.66
CA GLY A 595 12.35 38.81 17.73
C GLY A 595 12.63 39.90 18.76
N VAL A 596 11.84 40.99 18.78
CA VAL A 596 12.05 42.13 19.67
C VAL A 596 11.05 42.09 20.83
N PRO A 597 11.50 42.28 22.08
CA PRO A 597 10.58 42.38 23.21
C PRO A 597 9.80 43.72 23.15
N ALA A 598 8.48 43.63 23.14
CA ALA A 598 7.52 44.72 23.30
C ALA A 598 6.92 44.68 24.72
N THR A 599 6.43 45.82 25.21
CA THR A 599 5.82 45.91 26.54
C THR A 599 4.75 46.98 26.57
N GLU A 600 3.61 46.68 27.17
CA GLU A 600 2.49 47.60 27.30
C GLU A 600 1.82 47.47 28.67
N SER A 601 1.20 48.56 29.16
CA SER A 601 0.60 48.61 30.49
C SER A 601 -0.93 48.54 30.41
N PHE A 602 -1.52 47.71 31.28
CA PHE A 602 -2.95 47.45 31.39
C PHE A 602 -3.42 47.56 32.84
N MET A 603 -4.69 47.92 33.03
CA MET A 603 -5.37 47.79 34.33
C MET A 603 -5.93 46.37 34.47
N VAL A 604 -5.88 45.78 35.66
CA VAL A 604 -6.57 44.51 35.92
C VAL A 604 -8.07 44.80 36.12
N ALA A 605 -8.93 44.43 35.16
CA ALA A 605 -10.38 44.64 35.28
C ALA A 605 -11.05 43.61 36.19
N GLY A 606 -10.58 42.36 36.13
CA GLY A 606 -11.17 41.28 36.91
C GLY A 606 -10.31 40.02 36.96
N ILE A 607 -10.67 39.14 37.90
CA ILE A 607 -10.03 37.86 38.15
C ILE A 607 -11.06 36.76 37.91
N PHE A 608 -10.73 35.78 37.06
CA PHE A 608 -11.59 34.64 36.76
C PHE A 608 -11.14 33.33 37.42
N ASP A 609 -12.11 32.48 37.77
CA ASP A 609 -11.87 31.14 38.31
C ASP A 609 -11.34 30.19 37.23
N ASP A 610 -10.18 29.61 37.49
CA ASP A 610 -9.52 28.68 36.56
C ASP A 610 -10.44 27.50 36.19
N LEU A 611 -11.06 26.83 37.16
CA LEU A 611 -11.82 25.59 36.94
C LEU A 611 -13.14 25.83 36.22
N ILE A 612 -13.81 26.96 36.48
CA ILE A 612 -15.04 27.34 35.76
C ILE A 612 -14.67 27.71 34.32
N PHE A 613 -13.61 28.49 34.13
CA PHE A 613 -13.17 28.90 32.79
C PHE A 613 -12.77 27.70 31.91
N GLU A 614 -12.16 26.66 32.51
CA GLU A 614 -11.77 25.45 31.78
C GLU A 614 -12.95 24.60 31.28
N GLN A 615 -14.16 24.79 31.82
CA GLN A 615 -15.37 24.04 31.46
C GLN A 615 -16.13 24.65 30.27
N PHE A 616 -15.83 25.88 29.87
CA PHE A 616 -16.53 26.51 28.76
C PHE A 616 -16.20 25.84 27.42
N VAL A 617 -17.26 25.59 26.67
CA VAL A 617 -17.24 24.91 25.37
C VAL A 617 -17.87 25.83 24.35
N ASP A 618 -17.27 25.89 23.16
CA ASP A 618 -17.70 26.70 22.04
C ASP A 618 -18.79 26.01 21.20
N LEU A 619 -19.31 26.68 20.18
CA LEU A 619 -20.38 26.20 19.30
C LEU A 619 -20.03 24.92 18.51
N ASP A 620 -18.75 24.62 18.29
CA ASP A 620 -18.28 23.37 17.69
C ASP A 620 -18.15 22.21 18.70
N GLY A 621 -18.45 22.45 19.98
CA GLY A 621 -18.33 21.47 21.04
C GLY A 621 -16.90 21.30 21.58
N GLN A 622 -15.96 22.19 21.21
CA GLN A 622 -14.57 22.16 21.71
C GLN A 622 -14.32 23.21 22.81
N PRO A 623 -13.29 23.06 23.65
CA PRO A 623 -12.94 24.08 24.64
C PRO A 623 -12.71 25.45 23.99
N ILE A 624 -13.22 26.53 24.60
CA ILE A 624 -13.12 27.89 24.05
C ILE A 624 -11.69 28.47 24.08
N ARG A 625 -10.82 27.88 24.89
CA ARG A 625 -9.47 28.36 25.23
C ARG A 625 -8.47 28.25 24.05
N PRO A 626 -7.37 29.04 24.06
CA PRO A 626 -6.27 28.87 23.13
C PRO A 626 -5.69 27.45 23.15
N TYR A 627 -5.26 26.99 21.99
CA TYR A 627 -4.55 25.74 21.78
C TYR A 627 -3.27 25.91 20.95
N THR A 628 -2.40 24.90 21.00
CA THR A 628 -1.29 24.74 20.07
C THR A 628 -1.40 23.39 19.34
N LEU A 629 -0.78 23.26 18.17
CA LEU A 629 -0.79 22.01 17.41
C LEU A 629 0.39 21.11 17.83
N MET A 630 0.10 20.03 18.55
CA MET A 630 1.07 18.98 18.88
C MET A 630 0.71 17.71 18.10
N ASN A 631 1.62 17.21 17.26
CA ASN A 631 1.39 16.01 16.42
C ASN A 631 0.10 16.08 15.56
N HIS A 632 -0.25 17.28 15.07
CA HIS A 632 -1.47 17.54 14.29
C HIS A 632 -2.78 17.40 15.10
N GLU A 633 -2.69 17.36 16.43
CA GLU A 633 -3.84 17.44 17.34
C GLU A 633 -3.81 18.75 18.14
N ARG A 634 -5.00 19.25 18.50
CA ARG A 634 -5.16 20.48 19.29
C ARG A 634 -4.87 20.18 20.76
N ALA A 635 -3.83 20.80 21.32
CA ALA A 635 -3.49 20.77 22.74
C ALA A 635 -3.89 22.10 23.40
N TYR A 636 -4.96 22.07 24.19
CA TYR A 636 -5.51 23.26 24.87
C TYR A 636 -4.64 23.71 26.04
N MET A 637 -4.49 25.02 26.20
CA MET A 637 -3.71 25.63 27.27
C MET A 637 -4.50 25.67 28.59
N SER A 638 -3.81 25.49 29.71
CA SER A 638 -4.39 25.59 31.05
C SER A 638 -4.74 27.05 31.38
N ALA A 639 -5.83 27.24 32.12
CA ALA A 639 -6.36 28.58 32.45
C ALA A 639 -5.34 29.49 33.17
N ASP A 640 -4.41 28.92 33.93
CA ASP A 640 -3.36 29.66 34.66
C ASP A 640 -2.31 30.31 33.75
N SER A 641 -2.25 29.87 32.49
CA SER A 641 -1.32 30.34 31.47
C SER A 641 -1.98 31.17 30.37
N VAL A 642 -3.26 31.55 30.56
CA VAL A 642 -4.06 32.30 29.59
C VAL A 642 -4.43 33.68 30.12
N VAL A 643 -4.36 34.69 29.25
CA VAL A 643 -4.84 36.05 29.53
C VAL A 643 -6.01 36.37 28.62
N VAL A 644 -7.01 37.06 29.17
CA VAL A 644 -8.19 37.50 28.43
C VAL A 644 -8.12 39.02 28.22
N LEU A 645 -8.27 39.44 26.97
CA LEU A 645 -8.29 40.83 26.51
C LEU A 645 -9.62 41.16 25.81
N ASN A 646 -9.81 42.43 25.48
CA ASN A 646 -10.76 42.81 24.44
C ASN A 646 -10.26 42.32 23.06
N TRP A 647 -11.15 41.79 22.22
CA TRP A 647 -10.79 41.28 20.90
C TRP A 647 -10.12 42.33 19.99
N GLN A 648 -10.57 43.59 20.02
CA GLN A 648 -9.98 44.70 19.26
C GLN A 648 -8.59 45.05 19.78
N GLU A 649 -8.43 45.05 21.11
CA GLU A 649 -7.16 45.34 21.75
C GLU A 649 -6.12 44.28 21.40
N LEU A 650 -6.50 43.00 21.40
CA LEU A 650 -5.61 41.91 21.02
C LEU A 650 -5.14 42.01 19.55
N LEU A 651 -6.04 42.41 18.63
CA LEU A 651 -5.67 42.71 17.24
C LEU A 651 -4.75 43.93 17.13
N ARG A 652 -5.02 45.00 17.91
CA ARG A 652 -4.19 46.21 17.97
C ARG A 652 -2.76 45.91 18.41
N LEU A 653 -2.59 45.00 19.37
CA LEU A 653 -1.28 44.55 19.86
C LEU A 653 -0.54 43.63 18.88
N GLY A 654 -1.22 43.10 17.87
CA GLY A 654 -0.68 42.08 16.97
C GLY A 654 -0.35 40.77 17.70
N LEU A 655 -1.04 40.46 18.80
CA LEU A 655 -0.81 39.28 19.64
C LEU A 655 -1.65 38.06 19.22
N GLY A 656 -2.50 38.22 18.22
CA GLY A 656 -3.31 37.15 17.65
C GLY A 656 -4.17 37.62 16.50
N LYS A 657 -5.01 36.72 16.02
CA LYS A 657 -5.81 36.87 14.79
C LYS A 657 -7.25 36.57 15.11
N LEU A 658 -8.18 37.12 14.33
CA LEU A 658 -9.59 36.72 14.43
C LEU A 658 -9.71 35.29 13.88
N THR A 659 -10.11 34.32 14.69
CA THR A 659 -10.14 32.91 14.27
C THR A 659 -11.55 32.38 14.12
N ARG A 660 -12.47 32.89 14.95
CA ARG A 660 -13.84 32.41 15.09
C ARG A 660 -14.77 33.60 15.22
N ILE A 661 -15.92 33.55 14.55
CA ILE A 661 -17.00 34.52 14.74
C ILE A 661 -18.26 33.75 15.06
N ASN A 662 -18.80 33.94 16.27
CA ASN A 662 -20.10 33.41 16.61
C ASN A 662 -21.18 34.39 16.17
N VAL A 663 -22.31 33.86 15.73
CA VAL A 663 -23.44 34.62 15.21
C VAL A 663 -24.70 34.06 15.83
N GLN A 664 -25.49 34.94 16.44
CA GLN A 664 -26.81 34.58 16.93
C GLN A 664 -27.85 34.92 15.87
N ALA A 665 -28.62 33.92 15.44
CA ALA A 665 -29.77 34.14 14.58
C ALA A 665 -30.94 34.73 15.39
N ARG A 666 -31.83 35.48 14.72
CA ARG A 666 -33.04 36.03 15.37
C ARG A 666 -34.02 34.95 15.82
N SER A 667 -34.11 33.85 15.08
CA SER A 667 -34.90 32.66 15.42
C SER A 667 -34.04 31.40 15.37
N ALA A 668 -34.36 30.42 16.21
CA ALA A 668 -33.70 29.11 16.20
C ALA A 668 -34.00 28.31 14.92
N GLU A 669 -35.11 28.61 14.23
CA GLU A 669 -35.48 27.97 12.95
C GLU A 669 -34.60 28.46 11.80
N ASP A 670 -34.16 29.72 11.83
CA ASP A 670 -33.38 30.36 10.77
C ASP A 670 -31.91 29.92 10.77
N VAL A 671 -31.44 29.23 11.82
CA VAL A 671 -30.03 28.85 12.01
C VAL A 671 -29.51 28.02 10.84
N SER A 672 -30.27 27.02 10.38
CA SER A 672 -29.81 26.16 9.26
C SER A 672 -29.86 26.89 7.92
N ASP A 673 -30.87 27.73 7.69
CA ASP A 673 -31.02 28.47 6.44
C ASP A 673 -29.95 29.56 6.31
N LEU A 674 -29.67 30.28 7.40
CA LEU A 674 -28.58 31.25 7.48
C LEU A 674 -27.21 30.57 7.28
N ALA A 675 -27.00 29.36 7.83
CA ALA A 675 -25.79 28.59 7.57
C ALA A 675 -25.60 28.30 6.06
N VAL A 676 -26.67 27.86 5.38
CA VAL A 676 -26.63 27.58 3.94
C VAL A 676 -26.34 28.84 3.13
N GLN A 677 -26.94 29.97 3.50
CA GLN A 677 -26.70 31.26 2.86
C GLN A 677 -25.25 31.73 3.04
N LEU A 678 -24.73 31.71 4.26
CA LEU A 678 -23.35 32.15 4.57
C LEU A 678 -22.31 31.29 3.85
N VAL A 679 -22.48 29.96 3.86
CA VAL A 679 -21.58 29.05 3.13
C VAL A 679 -21.70 29.25 1.62
N GLY A 680 -22.92 29.44 1.10
CA GLY A 680 -23.15 29.68 -0.31
C GLY A 680 -22.48 30.97 -0.80
N LYS A 681 -22.62 32.06 -0.02
CA LYS A 681 -22.11 33.40 -0.34
C LYS A 681 -20.59 33.50 -0.17
N TRP A 682 -20.05 33.09 0.98
CA TRP A 682 -18.64 33.37 1.32
C TRP A 682 -17.72 32.15 1.34
N ARG A 683 -18.25 30.94 1.19
CA ARG A 683 -17.49 29.67 1.09
C ARG A 683 -16.62 29.32 2.33
N TYR A 684 -16.86 29.99 3.47
CA TYR A 684 -16.29 29.62 4.77
C TYR A 684 -17.02 28.40 5.37
N PHE A 685 -16.42 27.77 6.37
CA PHE A 685 -17.04 26.68 7.11
C PHE A 685 -17.91 27.27 8.22
N VAL A 686 -19.12 26.72 8.38
CA VAL A 686 -20.08 27.22 9.37
C VAL A 686 -20.56 26.05 10.23
N TYR A 687 -20.27 26.11 11.52
CA TYR A 687 -20.89 25.23 12.51
C TYR A 687 -22.23 25.82 12.91
N ALA A 688 -23.27 25.00 12.95
CA ALA A 688 -24.59 25.35 13.41
C ALA A 688 -24.95 24.44 14.59
N SER A 689 -25.33 25.06 15.71
CA SER A 689 -25.77 24.37 16.91
C SER A 689 -27.20 24.78 17.25
N ASP A 690 -28.07 23.78 17.41
CA ASP A 690 -29.43 23.96 17.95
C ASP A 690 -29.50 23.68 19.47
N GLY A 691 -28.35 23.53 20.12
CA GLY A 691 -28.22 23.17 21.53
C GLY A 691 -28.35 21.67 21.84
N LYS A 692 -28.69 20.83 20.85
CA LYS A 692 -28.76 19.35 20.98
C LYS A 692 -27.84 18.65 19.98
N GLU A 693 -27.83 19.11 18.74
CA GLU A 693 -26.98 18.63 17.65
C GLU A 693 -26.12 19.75 17.08
N ILE A 694 -24.91 19.38 16.66
CA ILE A 694 -23.99 20.25 15.94
C ILE A 694 -23.92 19.74 14.51
N LYS A 695 -24.13 20.63 13.55
CA LYS A 695 -23.99 20.37 12.11
C LYS A 695 -22.90 21.28 11.56
N LEU A 696 -21.98 20.71 10.79
CA LEU A 696 -21.00 21.46 10.02
C LEU A 696 -21.54 21.62 8.60
N PHE A 697 -21.72 22.87 8.19
CA PHE A 697 -22.05 23.26 6.82
C PHE A 697 -20.77 23.70 6.10
N TYR A 698 -20.60 23.18 4.90
CA TYR A 698 -19.43 23.49 4.08
C TYR A 698 -19.76 23.33 2.61
N TYR A 699 -19.08 24.08 1.76
CA TYR A 699 -19.23 23.94 0.32
C TYR A 699 -18.64 22.61 -0.11
N ARG A 700 -19.48 21.74 -0.68
CA ARG A 700 -19.06 20.43 -1.15
C ARG A 700 -19.47 20.23 -2.59
N ARG A 701 -18.50 19.84 -3.40
CA ARG A 701 -18.78 19.24 -4.71
C ARG A 701 -18.96 17.76 -4.50
N ASP A 702 -20.19 17.31 -4.32
CA ASP A 702 -20.44 15.88 -4.29
C ASP A 702 -20.33 15.35 -5.74
N PRO A 703 -19.51 14.31 -5.98
CA PRO A 703 -19.65 13.54 -7.20
C PRO A 703 -20.99 12.82 -7.10
N THR A 704 -22.06 13.51 -7.46
CA THR A 704 -23.35 12.86 -7.68
C THR A 704 -23.10 11.89 -8.83
N LEU A 705 -23.09 10.61 -8.51
CA LEU A 705 -23.13 9.50 -9.47
C LEU A 705 -24.49 9.53 -10.19
N SER A 706 -24.80 10.62 -10.88
CA SER A 706 -25.88 10.68 -11.85
C SER A 706 -25.48 9.72 -12.98
N GLY A 707 -26.11 8.53 -12.99
CA GLY A 707 -25.74 7.42 -13.88
C GLY A 707 -25.11 6.20 -13.18
N GLY A 708 -24.75 6.29 -11.89
CA GLY A 708 -24.23 5.15 -11.13
C GLY A 708 -25.22 3.99 -11.00
N SER A 709 -26.52 4.28 -11.07
CA SER A 709 -27.59 3.27 -11.08
C SER A 709 -27.56 2.36 -12.33
N ALA A 710 -27.03 2.84 -13.45
CA ALA A 710 -26.89 2.05 -14.68
C ALA A 710 -25.70 1.09 -14.66
N ILE A 711 -24.69 1.35 -13.81
CA ILE A 711 -23.45 0.55 -13.74
C ILE A 711 -23.74 -0.91 -13.35
N PRO A 712 -24.48 -1.22 -12.26
CA PRO A 712 -24.80 -2.60 -11.92
C PRO A 712 -25.56 -3.34 -13.03
N MET A 713 -26.45 -2.65 -13.74
CA MET A 713 -27.23 -3.23 -14.83
C MET A 713 -26.33 -3.60 -16.02
N LEU A 714 -25.42 -2.71 -16.44
CA LEU A 714 -24.46 -2.97 -17.51
C LEU A 714 -23.49 -4.11 -17.14
N LEU A 715 -22.96 -4.11 -15.91
CA LEU A 715 -22.09 -5.18 -15.42
C LEU A 715 -22.81 -6.53 -15.38
N ALA A 716 -24.07 -6.56 -14.92
CA ALA A 716 -24.89 -7.78 -14.90
C ALA A 716 -25.18 -8.29 -16.31
N MET A 717 -25.60 -7.42 -17.23
CA MET A 717 -25.92 -7.80 -18.62
C MET A 717 -24.71 -8.41 -19.33
N VAL A 718 -23.54 -7.82 -19.17
CA VAL A 718 -22.32 -8.29 -19.84
C VAL A 718 -21.76 -9.52 -19.14
N GLY A 719 -21.79 -9.57 -17.80
CA GLY A 719 -21.44 -10.76 -17.04
C GLY A 719 -22.28 -11.97 -17.44
N LEU A 720 -23.61 -11.79 -17.60
CA LEU A 720 -24.52 -12.83 -18.08
C LEU A 720 -24.23 -13.25 -19.53
N ASN A 721 -23.91 -12.31 -20.42
CA ASN A 721 -23.57 -12.62 -21.81
C ASN A 721 -22.24 -13.37 -21.94
N VAL A 722 -21.21 -12.95 -21.20
CA VAL A 722 -19.92 -13.66 -21.14
C VAL A 722 -20.12 -15.06 -20.55
N LEU A 723 -20.91 -15.19 -19.48
CA LEU A 723 -21.28 -16.49 -18.90
C LEU A 723 -21.98 -17.39 -19.91
N ALA A 724 -22.98 -16.88 -20.64
CA ALA A 724 -23.70 -17.64 -21.67
C ALA A 724 -22.78 -18.09 -22.81
N CYS A 725 -21.91 -17.19 -23.30
CA CYS A 725 -20.95 -17.49 -24.37
C CYS A 725 -19.93 -18.54 -23.94
N THR A 726 -19.40 -18.43 -22.71
CA THR A 726 -18.41 -19.37 -22.17
C THR A 726 -19.03 -20.73 -21.82
N LEU A 727 -20.26 -20.77 -21.29
CA LEU A 727 -21.02 -22.01 -21.09
C LEU A 727 -21.26 -22.75 -22.40
N ASN A 728 -21.76 -22.07 -23.43
CA ASN A 728 -21.95 -22.67 -24.76
C ASN A 728 -20.64 -23.24 -25.32
N ALA A 729 -19.52 -22.55 -25.07
CA ALA A 729 -18.20 -23.05 -25.46
C ALA A 729 -17.81 -24.36 -24.76
N VAL A 730 -18.13 -24.53 -23.48
CA VAL A 730 -17.85 -25.78 -22.74
C VAL A 730 -18.64 -26.96 -23.32
N TYR A 731 -19.93 -26.78 -23.63
CA TYR A 731 -20.78 -27.85 -24.15
C TYR A 731 -20.35 -28.31 -25.55
N GLU A 732 -20.00 -27.37 -26.42
CA GLU A 732 -19.49 -27.68 -27.76
C GLU A 732 -18.12 -28.39 -27.70
N ARG A 733 -17.32 -28.10 -26.66
CA ARG A 733 -15.95 -28.62 -26.46
C ARG A 733 -15.88 -29.93 -25.68
N ARG A 734 -17.01 -30.60 -25.38
CA ARG A 734 -17.00 -31.81 -24.53
C ARG A 734 -16.02 -32.88 -25.01
N LYS A 735 -15.93 -33.12 -26.32
CA LYS A 735 -15.08 -34.17 -26.89
C LYS A 735 -13.60 -33.80 -26.77
N GLU A 736 -13.26 -32.53 -26.97
CA GLU A 736 -11.90 -32.00 -26.84
C GLU A 736 -11.44 -32.00 -25.38
N ILE A 737 -12.33 -31.60 -24.45
CA ILE A 737 -12.09 -31.67 -23.00
C ILE A 737 -11.81 -33.11 -22.57
N ALA A 738 -12.58 -34.08 -23.09
CA ALA A 738 -12.35 -35.50 -22.84
C ALA A 738 -10.99 -35.96 -23.39
N THR A 739 -10.61 -35.56 -24.60
CA THR A 739 -9.28 -35.87 -25.16
C THR A 739 -8.15 -35.29 -24.32
N LEU A 740 -8.25 -34.04 -23.88
CA LEU A 740 -7.24 -33.41 -23.01
C LEU A 740 -7.09 -34.15 -21.68
N SER A 741 -8.20 -34.59 -21.08
CA SER A 741 -8.17 -35.41 -19.87
C SER A 741 -7.54 -36.78 -20.11
N LEU A 742 -7.78 -37.41 -21.27
CA LEU A 742 -7.18 -38.69 -21.65
C LEU A 742 -5.67 -38.58 -21.90
N VAL A 743 -5.20 -37.43 -22.37
CA VAL A 743 -3.77 -37.12 -22.54
C VAL A 743 -3.08 -36.83 -21.19
N GLY A 744 -3.84 -36.76 -20.09
CA GLY A 744 -3.31 -36.62 -18.73
C GLY A 744 -3.34 -35.20 -18.17
N LEU A 745 -4.08 -34.26 -18.79
CA LEU A 745 -4.30 -32.95 -18.15
C LEU A 745 -5.19 -33.11 -16.93
N ASN A 746 -4.78 -32.49 -15.82
CA ASN A 746 -5.57 -32.44 -14.60
C ASN A 746 -6.87 -31.61 -14.84
N PRO A 747 -8.03 -32.02 -14.31
CA PRO A 747 -9.25 -31.21 -14.31
C PRO A 747 -9.04 -29.73 -13.93
N SER A 748 -8.14 -29.42 -12.99
CA SER A 748 -7.79 -28.03 -12.62
C SER A 748 -7.06 -27.28 -13.74
N GLN A 749 -6.16 -27.93 -14.48
CA GLN A 749 -5.48 -27.36 -15.64
C GLN A 749 -6.48 -27.03 -16.76
N ILE A 750 -7.49 -27.88 -16.96
CA ILE A 750 -8.57 -27.62 -17.92
C ILE A 750 -9.36 -26.38 -17.50
N SER A 751 -9.69 -26.21 -16.21
CA SER A 751 -10.33 -24.99 -15.71
C SER A 751 -9.47 -23.74 -15.92
N TYR A 752 -8.15 -23.81 -15.66
CA TYR A 752 -7.26 -22.67 -15.86
C TYR A 752 -7.20 -22.21 -17.33
N ILE A 753 -7.36 -23.11 -18.30
CA ILE A 753 -7.42 -22.72 -19.73
C ILE A 753 -8.61 -21.80 -20.01
N PHE A 754 -9.79 -22.12 -19.45
CA PHE A 754 -11.00 -21.30 -19.64
C PHE A 754 -10.90 -19.93 -18.95
N ILE A 755 -10.32 -19.90 -17.75
CA ILE A 755 -10.08 -18.64 -17.01
C ILE A 755 -9.06 -17.78 -17.74
N ALA A 756 -7.99 -18.38 -18.30
CA ALA A 756 -7.00 -17.67 -19.10
C ALA A 756 -7.58 -17.15 -20.44
N GLU A 757 -8.48 -17.89 -21.08
CA GLU A 757 -9.23 -17.45 -22.28
C GLU A 757 -10.06 -16.20 -21.96
N ALA A 758 -10.80 -16.22 -20.85
CA ALA A 758 -11.63 -15.10 -20.39
C ALA A 758 -10.80 -13.88 -19.98
N GLY A 759 -9.70 -14.06 -19.26
CA GLY A 759 -8.81 -13.00 -18.82
C GLY A 759 -8.10 -12.29 -19.99
N LEU A 760 -7.65 -13.04 -21.00
CA LEU A 760 -6.97 -12.46 -22.17
C LEU A 760 -7.93 -11.63 -23.03
N VAL A 761 -9.14 -12.12 -23.28
CA VAL A 761 -10.17 -11.36 -24.02
C VAL A 761 -10.62 -10.14 -23.24
N ALA A 762 -10.73 -10.23 -21.91
CA ALA A 762 -11.09 -9.11 -21.06
C ALA A 762 -10.01 -8.02 -20.98
N PHE A 763 -8.74 -8.40 -20.95
CA PHE A 763 -7.63 -7.44 -21.00
C PHE A 763 -7.64 -6.68 -22.34
N ILE A 764 -7.72 -7.40 -23.47
CA ILE A 764 -7.75 -6.77 -24.80
C ILE A 764 -9.00 -5.89 -24.96
N GLY A 765 -10.18 -6.41 -24.59
CA GLY A 765 -11.44 -5.67 -24.65
C GLY A 765 -11.48 -4.48 -23.69
N GLY A 766 -10.85 -4.59 -22.52
CA GLY A 766 -10.70 -3.49 -21.55
C GLY A 766 -9.87 -2.35 -22.10
N VAL A 767 -8.68 -2.65 -22.63
CA VAL A 767 -7.77 -1.61 -23.15
C VAL A 767 -8.36 -0.94 -24.40
N VAL A 768 -8.84 -1.73 -25.38
CA VAL A 768 -9.41 -1.18 -26.62
C VAL A 768 -10.74 -0.48 -26.36
N GLY A 769 -11.57 -1.01 -25.46
CA GLY A 769 -12.83 -0.39 -25.09
C GLY A 769 -12.64 0.95 -24.40
N TYR A 770 -11.63 1.07 -23.55
CA TYR A 770 -11.29 2.32 -22.87
C TYR A 770 -10.75 3.35 -23.87
N LEU A 771 -9.91 2.93 -24.82
CA LEU A 771 -9.43 3.79 -25.90
C LEU A 771 -10.59 4.34 -26.75
N LEU A 772 -11.58 3.50 -27.07
CA LEU A 772 -12.82 3.92 -27.74
C LEU A 772 -13.68 4.81 -26.84
N GLY A 773 -13.72 4.55 -25.53
CA GLY A 773 -14.48 5.32 -24.55
C GLY A 773 -13.99 6.77 -24.45
N ILE A 774 -12.66 6.97 -24.42
CA ILE A 774 -12.08 8.32 -24.46
C ILE A 774 -12.34 8.99 -25.81
N GLY A 775 -12.21 8.27 -26.94
CA GLY A 775 -12.44 8.83 -28.27
C GLY A 775 -13.90 9.02 -28.66
N GLY A 776 -14.82 8.43 -27.90
CA GLY A 776 -16.26 8.38 -28.17
C GLY A 776 -16.92 9.76 -28.24
N PRO A 777 -16.72 10.65 -27.24
CA PRO A 777 -17.24 12.01 -27.26
C PRO A 777 -16.83 12.79 -28.52
N ARG A 778 -15.54 12.80 -28.90
CA ARG A 778 -15.09 13.45 -30.15
C ARG A 778 -15.70 12.86 -31.40
N LEU A 779 -15.83 11.54 -31.45
CA LEU A 779 -16.48 10.86 -32.58
C LEU A 779 -17.96 11.28 -32.69
N LEU A 780 -18.68 11.33 -31.57
CA LEU A 780 -20.08 11.75 -31.53
C LEU A 780 -20.24 13.23 -31.92
N LEU A 781 -19.36 14.11 -31.46
CA LEU A 781 -19.34 15.53 -31.86
C LEU A 781 -19.12 15.70 -33.36
N SER A 782 -18.19 14.93 -33.95
CA SER A 782 -17.95 14.96 -35.40
C SER A 782 -19.14 14.49 -36.25
N LEU A 783 -20.05 13.71 -35.64
CA LEU A 783 -21.27 13.20 -36.27
C LEU A 783 -22.51 14.08 -35.99
N GLY A 784 -22.34 15.26 -35.39
CA GLY A 784 -23.44 16.17 -35.05
C GLY A 784 -24.19 15.80 -33.75
N GLY A 785 -23.57 15.01 -32.87
CA GLY A 785 -24.09 14.66 -31.55
C GLY A 785 -24.09 15.83 -30.57
N PRO A 786 -24.76 15.69 -29.41
CA PRO A 786 -24.94 16.77 -28.46
C PRO A 786 -23.61 17.24 -27.83
N GLY A 787 -23.44 18.57 -27.79
CA GLY A 787 -22.21 19.26 -27.36
C GLY A 787 -21.81 19.14 -25.88
N PHE A 788 -22.58 18.44 -25.06
CA PHE A 788 -22.35 18.33 -23.60
C PHE A 788 -21.50 17.12 -23.20
N LEU A 789 -21.08 16.27 -24.14
CA LEU A 789 -20.24 15.11 -23.86
C LEU A 789 -18.77 15.52 -23.85
N THR A 790 -18.18 15.57 -22.67
CA THR A 790 -16.79 15.96 -22.44
C THR A 790 -15.89 14.76 -22.17
N GLU A 791 -14.58 14.91 -22.40
CA GLU A 791 -13.62 13.82 -22.22
C GLU A 791 -13.09 13.78 -20.77
N LYS A 792 -13.49 12.75 -20.01
CA LYS A 792 -12.87 12.45 -18.73
C LYS A 792 -11.63 11.58 -18.92
N VAL A 793 -10.47 12.22 -19.03
CA VAL A 793 -9.17 11.53 -19.18
C VAL A 793 -8.50 11.41 -17.82
N SER A 794 -8.43 10.19 -17.29
CA SER A 794 -7.70 9.91 -16.06
C SER A 794 -7.04 8.54 -16.09
N TRP A 795 -5.79 8.46 -15.64
CA TRP A 795 -5.07 7.19 -15.63
C TRP A 795 -5.65 6.20 -14.64
N THR A 796 -6.18 6.69 -13.52
CA THR A 796 -6.78 5.86 -12.47
C THR A 796 -7.97 5.07 -13.02
N TRP A 797 -8.83 5.76 -13.78
CA TRP A 797 -9.98 5.17 -14.46
C TRP A 797 -9.56 4.17 -15.54
N SER A 798 -8.48 4.43 -16.28
CA SER A 798 -7.96 3.47 -17.26
C SER A 798 -7.64 2.09 -16.64
N VAL A 799 -6.96 2.09 -15.49
CA VAL A 799 -6.59 0.85 -14.79
C VAL A 799 -7.82 0.22 -14.13
N ALA A 800 -8.65 1.02 -13.46
CA ALA A 800 -9.84 0.55 -12.78
C ALA A 800 -10.82 -0.15 -13.74
N VAL A 801 -11.02 0.40 -14.94
CA VAL A 801 -11.89 -0.14 -15.97
C VAL A 801 -11.38 -1.48 -16.51
N ILE A 802 -10.07 -1.59 -16.74
CA ILE A 802 -9.46 -2.85 -17.19
C ILE A 802 -9.55 -3.93 -16.11
N LEU A 803 -9.27 -3.59 -14.84
CA LEU A 803 -9.41 -4.51 -13.71
C LEU A 803 -10.86 -4.96 -13.53
N MET A 804 -11.83 -4.05 -13.68
CA MET A 804 -13.26 -4.36 -13.64
C MET A 804 -13.64 -5.32 -14.77
N ALA A 805 -13.22 -5.05 -16.01
CA ALA A 805 -13.49 -5.93 -17.14
C ALA A 805 -12.90 -7.32 -16.93
N MET A 806 -11.66 -7.41 -16.42
CA MET A 806 -11.04 -8.68 -16.05
C MET A 806 -11.81 -9.40 -14.96
N PHE A 807 -12.22 -8.70 -13.90
CA PHE A 807 -12.98 -9.28 -12.80
C PHE A 807 -14.31 -9.86 -13.29
N VAL A 808 -15.10 -9.09 -14.03
CA VAL A 808 -16.41 -9.54 -14.55
C VAL A 808 -16.27 -10.75 -15.47
N SER A 809 -15.29 -10.72 -16.39
CA SER A 809 -15.05 -11.82 -17.31
C SER A 809 -14.55 -13.09 -16.61
N VAL A 810 -13.60 -12.95 -15.68
CA VAL A 810 -13.07 -14.08 -14.91
C VAL A 810 -14.16 -14.67 -14.03
N ALA A 811 -14.92 -13.86 -13.29
CA ALA A 811 -16.02 -14.32 -12.45
C ALA A 811 -17.09 -15.07 -13.27
N ALA A 812 -17.48 -14.53 -14.43
CA ALA A 812 -18.40 -15.19 -15.35
C ALA A 812 -17.85 -16.51 -15.91
N SER A 813 -16.51 -16.65 -16.02
CA SER A 813 -15.87 -17.87 -16.53
C SER A 813 -15.73 -19.00 -15.49
N VAL A 814 -15.85 -18.71 -14.19
CA VAL A 814 -15.62 -19.69 -13.11
C VAL A 814 -16.61 -20.86 -13.20
N LEU A 815 -17.91 -20.58 -13.34
CA LEU A 815 -18.95 -21.61 -13.44
C LEU A 815 -18.73 -22.55 -14.65
N PRO A 816 -18.54 -22.05 -15.87
CA PRO A 816 -18.18 -22.89 -17.01
C PRO A 816 -16.87 -23.65 -16.80
N ALA A 817 -15.85 -23.04 -16.19
CA ALA A 817 -14.57 -23.69 -15.92
C ALA A 817 -14.70 -24.87 -14.95
N ILE A 818 -15.52 -24.73 -13.90
CA ILE A 818 -15.88 -25.83 -12.99
C ILE A 818 -16.62 -26.90 -13.78
N LYS A 819 -17.61 -26.53 -14.60
CA LYS A 819 -18.38 -27.50 -15.39
C LYS A 819 -17.49 -28.28 -16.36
N ALA A 820 -16.54 -27.62 -17.02
CA ALA A 820 -15.58 -28.25 -17.92
C ALA A 820 -14.72 -29.31 -17.20
N SER A 821 -14.24 -29.01 -15.98
CA SER A 821 -13.47 -29.96 -15.17
C SER A 821 -14.29 -31.19 -14.78
N THR A 822 -15.59 -31.02 -14.49
CA THR A 822 -16.48 -32.15 -14.16
C THR A 822 -16.79 -33.04 -15.36
N ILE A 823 -16.82 -32.48 -16.58
CA ILE A 823 -17.00 -33.24 -17.83
C ILE A 823 -15.74 -34.03 -18.18
N ALA A 824 -14.56 -33.49 -17.84
CA ALA A 824 -13.27 -34.16 -18.04
C ALA A 824 -13.11 -35.41 -17.17
N THR A 825 -13.74 -35.45 -16.00
CA THR A 825 -13.65 -36.61 -15.09
C THR A 825 -14.46 -37.78 -15.64
N PRO A 826 -13.84 -38.90 -16.08
CA PRO A 826 -14.58 -40.02 -16.66
C PRO A 826 -15.49 -40.65 -15.61
N LYS A 827 -16.80 -40.63 -15.85
CA LYS A 827 -17.74 -41.46 -15.09
C LYS A 827 -17.51 -42.91 -15.50
N LEU A 828 -16.87 -43.69 -14.63
CA LEU A 828 -16.80 -45.16 -14.77
C LEU A 828 -18.21 -45.71 -15.03
N PRO A 829 -18.44 -46.54 -16.08
CA PRO A 829 -19.74 -47.14 -16.34
C PRO A 829 -20.05 -48.20 -15.26
N LEU A 830 -20.61 -47.75 -14.14
CA LEU A 830 -21.04 -48.57 -12.99
C LEU A 830 -22.48 -49.09 -13.16
N LYS A 831 -22.86 -49.63 -14.32
CA LYS A 831 -24.12 -50.37 -14.46
C LYS A 831 -23.88 -51.69 -15.19
N TRP A 832 -23.89 -52.81 -14.46
CA TRP A 832 -23.97 -54.15 -15.04
C TRP A 832 -25.33 -54.27 -15.74
N LYS A 833 -25.35 -54.52 -17.06
CA LYS A 833 -26.56 -54.99 -17.73
C LYS A 833 -26.68 -56.48 -17.43
N LEU A 834 -27.74 -56.87 -16.73
CA LEU A 834 -28.03 -58.29 -16.48
C LEU A 834 -28.67 -58.86 -17.75
N ASP A 835 -27.85 -59.41 -18.65
CA ASP A 835 -28.34 -60.18 -19.78
C ASP A 835 -28.63 -61.61 -19.29
N TYR A 836 -29.87 -62.07 -19.44
CA TYR A 836 -30.36 -63.31 -18.82
C TYR A 836 -30.45 -64.45 -19.84
N LEU A 837 -29.82 -65.59 -19.56
CA LEU A 837 -29.91 -66.82 -20.37
C LEU A 837 -30.39 -67.97 -19.48
N PRO A 838 -31.61 -68.53 -19.67
CA PRO A 838 -32.07 -69.68 -18.92
C PRO A 838 -31.34 -70.94 -19.41
N ALA A 839 -30.32 -71.40 -18.68
CA ALA A 839 -29.54 -72.58 -19.04
C ALA A 839 -30.15 -73.90 -18.52
N ALA A 840 -30.93 -73.87 -17.41
CA ALA A 840 -31.72 -74.97 -16.86
C ALA A 840 -32.64 -74.44 -15.74
N LYS A 841 -33.67 -75.20 -15.35
CA LYS A 841 -34.84 -74.72 -14.56
C LYS A 841 -34.57 -73.98 -13.23
N ASP A 842 -33.35 -73.97 -12.68
CA ASP A 842 -33.05 -73.32 -11.38
C ASP A 842 -31.68 -72.60 -11.29
N THR A 843 -31.01 -72.30 -12.42
CA THR A 843 -29.66 -71.66 -12.42
C THR A 843 -29.62 -70.37 -13.26
N TRP A 844 -29.14 -69.28 -12.66
CA TRP A 844 -29.01 -67.94 -13.25
C TRP A 844 -27.54 -67.68 -13.63
N LEU A 845 -27.21 -67.51 -14.92
CA LEU A 845 -25.83 -67.22 -15.37
C LEU A 845 -25.65 -65.72 -15.64
N LEU A 846 -24.57 -65.13 -15.10
CA LEU A 846 -24.23 -63.71 -15.24
C LEU A 846 -22.79 -63.54 -15.71
N HIS A 847 -22.60 -62.92 -16.88
CA HIS A 847 -21.25 -62.58 -17.37
C HIS A 847 -20.69 -61.35 -16.62
N ILE A 848 -19.51 -61.49 -16.03
CA ILE A 848 -18.83 -60.38 -15.34
C ILE A 848 -17.90 -59.70 -16.35
N PRO A 849 -18.08 -58.39 -16.67
CA PRO A 849 -17.32 -57.68 -17.70
C PRO A 849 -15.92 -57.27 -17.20
N GLN A 850 -15.17 -58.23 -16.67
CA GLN A 850 -13.84 -58.05 -16.13
C GLN A 850 -12.95 -59.24 -16.49
N LEU A 851 -11.81 -58.96 -17.12
CA LEU A 851 -10.78 -59.94 -17.44
C LEU A 851 -9.75 -59.97 -16.30
N ILE A 852 -9.32 -61.17 -15.91
CA ILE A 852 -8.28 -61.38 -14.89
C ILE A 852 -7.08 -62.06 -15.54
N SER A 853 -5.87 -61.52 -15.33
CA SER A 853 -4.64 -62.15 -15.82
C SER A 853 -4.39 -63.51 -15.17
N TYR A 854 -3.72 -64.42 -15.89
CA TYR A 854 -3.29 -65.70 -15.32
C TYR A 854 -2.49 -65.58 -14.01
N ILE A 855 -1.67 -64.55 -13.90
CA ILE A 855 -0.82 -64.31 -12.73
C ILE A 855 -1.65 -63.72 -11.57
N GLU A 856 -2.71 -62.96 -11.89
CA GLU A 856 -3.59 -62.34 -10.91
C GLU A 856 -4.64 -63.31 -10.35
N LEU A 857 -4.99 -64.38 -11.07
CA LEU A 857 -6.07 -65.30 -10.66
C LEU A 857 -5.85 -65.91 -9.27
N ARG A 858 -4.61 -66.32 -8.96
CA ARG A 858 -4.27 -66.88 -7.63
C ARG A 858 -4.49 -65.86 -6.51
N HIS A 859 -4.12 -64.61 -6.75
CA HIS A 859 -4.27 -63.51 -5.79
C HIS A 859 -5.74 -63.11 -5.63
N PHE A 860 -6.48 -63.09 -6.74
CA PHE A 860 -7.91 -62.86 -6.76
C PHE A 860 -8.67 -63.91 -5.95
N VAL A 861 -8.32 -65.19 -6.10
CA VAL A 861 -8.91 -66.29 -5.32
C VAL A 861 -8.64 -66.12 -3.82
N ARG A 862 -7.40 -65.79 -3.43
CA ARG A 862 -7.05 -65.50 -2.02
C ARG A 862 -7.77 -64.26 -1.48
N PHE A 863 -7.96 -63.24 -2.30
CA PHE A 863 -8.70 -62.04 -1.93
C PHE A 863 -10.19 -62.35 -1.67
N VAL A 864 -10.83 -63.11 -2.56
CA VAL A 864 -12.22 -63.57 -2.38
C VAL A 864 -12.34 -64.40 -1.10
N GLN A 865 -11.41 -65.32 -0.86
CA GLN A 865 -11.31 -66.11 0.38
C GLN A 865 -11.24 -65.23 1.63
N GLY A 866 -10.31 -64.28 1.67
CA GLY A 866 -10.14 -63.39 2.82
C GLY A 866 -11.39 -62.53 3.08
N GLN A 867 -12.07 -62.07 2.03
CA GLN A 867 -13.33 -61.31 2.19
C GLN A 867 -14.48 -62.17 2.73
N PHE A 868 -14.57 -63.44 2.34
CA PHE A 868 -15.58 -64.35 2.90
C PHE A 868 -15.27 -64.67 4.37
N GLU A 869 -14.02 -64.90 4.73
CA GLU A 869 -13.61 -65.11 6.14
C GLU A 869 -13.87 -63.87 7.00
N GLU A 870 -13.62 -62.67 6.49
CA GLU A 870 -13.90 -61.41 7.20
C GLU A 870 -15.39 -61.24 7.52
N LEU A 871 -16.26 -61.55 6.53
CA LEU A 871 -17.72 -61.53 6.73
C LEU A 871 -18.17 -62.58 7.76
N GLN A 872 -17.46 -63.70 7.91
CA GLN A 872 -17.75 -64.71 8.93
C GLN A 872 -17.31 -64.28 10.34
N ARG A 873 -16.20 -63.53 10.47
CA ARG A 873 -15.70 -63.05 11.78
C ARG A 873 -16.65 -62.06 12.44
N LEU A 874 -17.41 -61.31 11.65
CA LEU A 874 -18.37 -60.30 12.12
C LEU A 874 -19.70 -60.97 12.53
N ARG A 875 -19.78 -61.51 13.75
CA ARG A 875 -20.95 -62.25 14.28
C ARG A 875 -22.28 -61.48 14.22
N THR A 876 -22.26 -60.16 14.09
CA THR A 876 -23.42 -59.26 14.12
C THR A 876 -24.04 -58.95 12.75
N ILE A 877 -23.46 -59.41 11.63
CA ILE A 877 -23.97 -59.10 10.29
C ILE A 877 -24.90 -60.22 9.79
N PRO A 878 -26.12 -59.90 9.32
CA PRO A 878 -27.10 -60.90 8.84
C PRO A 878 -26.74 -61.54 7.48
N GLU A 879 -25.78 -61.00 6.74
CA GLU A 879 -25.26 -61.49 5.46
C GLU A 879 -23.99 -62.34 5.68
N LYS A 880 -23.97 -63.59 5.21
CA LYS A 880 -22.83 -64.51 5.31
C LYS A 880 -22.50 -65.13 3.95
N MET A 881 -21.21 -65.24 3.67
CA MET A 881 -20.69 -65.97 2.51
C MET A 881 -19.73 -67.07 2.98
N GLU A 882 -19.92 -68.28 2.45
CA GLU A 882 -19.17 -69.47 2.84
C GLU A 882 -18.64 -70.14 1.57
N MET A 883 -17.33 -70.34 1.48
CA MET A 883 -16.79 -71.17 0.41
C MET A 883 -17.12 -72.64 0.67
N ILE A 884 -17.61 -73.34 -0.34
CA ILE A 884 -17.96 -74.76 -0.28
C ILE A 884 -16.80 -75.60 -0.83
N ASP A 885 -16.35 -75.30 -2.05
CA ASP A 885 -15.33 -76.10 -2.75
C ASP A 885 -14.64 -75.28 -3.86
N MET A 886 -13.50 -75.77 -4.35
CA MET A 886 -12.80 -75.24 -5.51
C MET A 886 -12.48 -76.38 -6.47
N VAL A 887 -13.06 -76.32 -7.67
CA VAL A 887 -12.87 -77.34 -8.70
C VAL A 887 -12.02 -76.77 -9.83
N GLU A 888 -10.93 -77.46 -10.14
CA GLU A 888 -10.08 -77.16 -11.29
C GLU A 888 -10.29 -78.23 -12.37
N GLU A 889 -10.84 -77.83 -13.51
CA GLU A 889 -11.06 -78.68 -14.68
C GLU A 889 -10.17 -78.17 -15.82
N SER A 890 -9.34 -79.04 -16.39
CA SER A 890 -8.51 -78.72 -17.55
C SER A 890 -8.71 -79.75 -18.65
N ASP A 891 -9.06 -79.30 -19.85
CA ASP A 891 -9.19 -80.14 -21.05
C ASP A 891 -8.11 -79.76 -22.10
N HIS A 892 -8.08 -80.44 -23.25
CA HIS A 892 -7.16 -80.17 -24.35
C HIS A 892 -7.31 -78.73 -24.91
N GLU A 893 -8.48 -78.09 -24.80
CA GLU A 893 -8.74 -76.74 -25.35
C GLU A 893 -8.88 -75.61 -24.31
N LYS A 894 -9.38 -75.89 -23.09
CA LYS A 894 -9.75 -74.86 -22.10
C LYS A 894 -9.30 -75.22 -20.68
N GLU A 895 -8.95 -74.20 -19.92
CA GLU A 895 -8.77 -74.25 -18.46
C GLU A 895 -9.95 -73.55 -17.79
N VAL A 896 -10.61 -74.26 -16.88
CA VAL A 896 -11.76 -73.76 -16.13
C VAL A 896 -11.48 -73.92 -14.64
N ARG A 897 -11.57 -72.82 -13.89
CA ARG A 897 -11.55 -72.85 -12.42
C ARG A 897 -12.90 -72.40 -11.89
N LYS A 898 -13.54 -73.23 -11.07
CA LYS A 898 -14.84 -72.93 -10.48
C LYS A 898 -14.67 -72.74 -8.97
N LEU A 899 -15.05 -71.58 -8.46
CA LEU A 899 -15.17 -71.34 -7.02
C LEU A 899 -16.63 -71.50 -6.60
N ILE A 900 -16.90 -72.52 -5.79
CA ILE A 900 -18.24 -72.84 -5.31
C ILE A 900 -18.43 -72.21 -3.93
N PHE A 901 -19.47 -71.40 -3.75
CA PHE A 901 -19.73 -70.72 -2.49
C PHE A 901 -21.22 -70.54 -2.21
N ALA A 902 -21.62 -70.65 -0.94
CA ALA A 902 -22.95 -70.32 -0.47
C ALA A 902 -23.03 -68.84 -0.07
N HIS A 903 -24.11 -68.17 -0.47
CA HIS A 903 -24.48 -66.86 0.03
C HIS A 903 -25.79 -66.99 0.81
N SER A 904 -25.75 -66.68 2.10
CA SER A 904 -26.92 -66.74 2.98
C SER A 904 -27.17 -65.39 3.63
N PHE A 905 -28.45 -65.06 3.78
CA PHE A 905 -28.89 -63.88 4.50
C PHE A 905 -30.00 -64.31 5.45
N ALA A 906 -29.89 -63.97 6.73
CA ALA A 906 -30.90 -64.26 7.73
C ALA A 906 -31.01 -63.09 8.70
N GLN A 907 -32.18 -62.45 8.74
CA GLN A 907 -32.52 -61.40 9.71
C GLN A 907 -33.60 -61.93 10.66
N GLU A 908 -33.40 -61.78 11.97
CA GLU A 908 -34.30 -62.30 13.00
C GLU A 908 -35.77 -61.98 12.69
N GLY A 909 -36.56 -63.02 12.43
CA GLY A 909 -38.02 -62.96 12.37
C GLY A 909 -38.68 -62.44 11.09
N SER A 910 -37.99 -62.19 9.95
CA SER A 910 -38.73 -61.66 8.77
C SER A 910 -38.32 -62.09 7.37
N ARG A 911 -37.03 -62.23 7.02
CA ARG A 911 -36.62 -62.65 5.65
C ARG A 911 -35.33 -63.45 5.67
N ALA A 912 -35.27 -64.53 4.90
CA ALA A 912 -34.06 -65.33 4.76
C ALA A 912 -33.90 -65.91 3.34
N PHE A 913 -32.67 -66.08 2.89
CA PHE A 913 -32.37 -66.86 1.68
C PHE A 913 -31.02 -67.55 1.78
N ARG A 914 -30.83 -68.61 0.98
CA ARG A 914 -29.55 -69.26 0.71
C ARG A 914 -29.45 -69.53 -0.79
N THR A 915 -28.32 -69.14 -1.38
CA THR A 915 -27.96 -69.51 -2.76
C THR A 915 -26.63 -70.24 -2.77
N GLU A 916 -26.51 -71.23 -3.65
CA GLU A 916 -25.25 -71.87 -4.02
C GLU A 916 -24.79 -71.31 -5.35
N ASN A 917 -23.57 -70.83 -5.41
CA ASN A 917 -23.09 -70.06 -6.53
C ASN A 917 -21.75 -70.60 -7.01
N GLU A 918 -21.53 -70.54 -8.32
CA GLU A 918 -20.28 -70.92 -8.96
C GLU A 918 -19.71 -69.69 -9.66
N LEU A 919 -18.55 -69.21 -9.20
CA LEU A 919 -17.76 -68.23 -9.91
C LEU A 919 -16.77 -68.96 -10.83
N ILE A 920 -17.04 -68.92 -12.12
CA ILE A 920 -16.36 -69.68 -13.17
C ILE A 920 -15.35 -68.77 -13.86
N ALA A 921 -14.06 -69.07 -13.73
CA ALA A 921 -12.99 -68.46 -14.48
C ALA A 921 -12.61 -69.36 -15.65
N THR A 922 -12.87 -68.93 -16.89
CA THR A 922 -12.54 -69.71 -18.10
C THR A 922 -11.44 -69.04 -18.90
N ARG A 923 -10.46 -69.84 -19.35
CA ARG A 923 -9.39 -69.42 -20.26
C ARG A 923 -9.22 -70.46 -21.36
N SER A 924 -9.20 -70.02 -22.61
CA SER A 924 -8.77 -70.86 -23.74
C SER A 924 -7.25 -70.93 -23.79
N LYS A 925 -6.66 -72.11 -24.05
CA LYS A 925 -5.20 -72.27 -24.20
C LYS A 925 -4.70 -71.38 -25.35
N GLY A 926 -3.90 -70.36 -25.03
CA GLY A 926 -3.39 -69.34 -25.97
C GLY A 926 -3.66 -67.89 -25.55
N LEU A 927 -4.65 -67.65 -24.66
CA LEU A 927 -4.94 -66.34 -24.09
C LEU A 927 -4.33 -66.19 -22.69
N SER A 928 -3.83 -65.00 -22.36
CA SER A 928 -3.21 -64.68 -21.06
C SER A 928 -4.22 -64.26 -19.98
N THR A 929 -5.51 -64.25 -20.29
CA THR A 929 -6.59 -63.73 -19.45
C THR A 929 -7.72 -64.73 -19.28
N TYR A 930 -8.33 -64.76 -18.10
CA TYR A 930 -9.55 -65.48 -17.77
C TYR A 930 -10.76 -64.56 -17.91
N SER A 931 -11.83 -65.04 -18.52
CA SER A 931 -13.17 -64.45 -18.41
C SER A 931 -13.87 -64.99 -17.17
N LEU A 932 -14.68 -64.15 -16.53
CA LEU A 932 -15.43 -64.52 -15.33
C LEU A 932 -16.93 -64.60 -15.61
N ASP A 933 -17.54 -65.72 -15.23
CA ASP A 933 -18.98 -65.94 -15.24
C ASP A 933 -19.45 -66.32 -13.83
N LEU A 934 -20.63 -65.88 -13.42
CA LEU A 934 -21.24 -66.20 -12.13
C LEU A 934 -22.55 -66.98 -12.37
N ALA A 935 -22.59 -68.24 -11.95
CA ALA A 935 -23.82 -69.02 -11.90
C ALA A 935 -24.41 -68.96 -10.48
N ILE A 936 -25.70 -68.67 -10.36
CA ILE A 936 -26.43 -68.56 -9.09
C ILE A 936 -27.56 -69.59 -9.08
N ARG A 937 -27.55 -70.49 -8.10
CA ARG A 937 -28.62 -71.45 -7.84
C ARG A 937 -29.27 -71.14 -6.50
N ILE A 938 -30.58 -71.01 -6.48
CA ILE A 938 -31.32 -70.73 -5.25
C ILE A 938 -31.61 -72.06 -4.53
N THR A 939 -31.19 -72.19 -3.27
CA THR A 939 -31.44 -73.42 -2.47
C THR A 939 -32.48 -73.24 -1.39
N MET A 940 -32.64 -72.02 -0.84
CA MET A 940 -33.69 -71.71 0.14
C MET A 940 -34.13 -70.24 0.01
N ILE A 941 -35.43 -69.98 0.07
CA ILE A 941 -36.03 -68.64 0.05
C ILE A 941 -37.18 -68.58 1.06
N TYR A 942 -37.19 -67.52 1.88
CA TYR A 942 -38.25 -67.20 2.82
C TYR A 942 -38.54 -65.68 2.77
N ASN A 943 -39.76 -65.30 2.37
CA ASN A 943 -40.20 -63.92 2.21
C ASN A 943 -39.32 -63.05 1.28
N TYR A 944 -38.78 -63.65 0.21
CA TYR A 944 -38.11 -62.94 -0.88
C TYR A 944 -38.65 -63.39 -2.25
N GLU A 945 -38.74 -62.45 -3.19
CA GLU A 945 -38.92 -62.78 -4.61
C GLU A 945 -37.62 -63.40 -5.16
N PRO A 946 -37.67 -64.49 -5.96
CA PRO A 946 -36.47 -65.14 -6.52
C PRO A 946 -35.52 -64.17 -7.23
N MET A 947 -36.08 -63.21 -7.98
CA MET A 947 -35.31 -62.16 -8.67
C MET A 947 -34.62 -61.19 -7.71
N GLU A 948 -35.22 -60.91 -6.55
CA GLU A 948 -34.62 -60.04 -5.52
C GLU A 948 -33.40 -60.73 -4.90
N VAL A 949 -33.48 -62.05 -4.68
CA VAL A 949 -32.37 -62.87 -4.18
C VAL A 949 -31.20 -62.88 -5.16
N VAL A 950 -31.46 -63.12 -6.45
CA VAL A 950 -30.43 -63.11 -7.49
C VAL A 950 -29.77 -61.73 -7.60
N LYS A 951 -30.55 -60.64 -7.57
CA LYS A 951 -30.02 -59.28 -7.58
C LYS A 951 -29.16 -58.98 -6.35
N LYS A 952 -29.54 -59.49 -5.17
CA LYS A 952 -28.76 -59.34 -3.94
C LYS A 952 -27.42 -60.08 -4.03
N THR A 953 -27.42 -61.34 -4.48
CA THR A 953 -26.20 -62.13 -4.67
C THR A 953 -25.29 -61.52 -5.74
N ALA A 954 -25.83 -61.13 -6.89
CA ALA A 954 -25.08 -60.44 -7.93
C ALA A 954 -24.49 -59.10 -7.44
N SER A 955 -25.24 -58.34 -6.63
CA SER A 955 -24.76 -57.08 -6.04
C SER A 955 -23.64 -57.29 -5.03
N ALA A 956 -23.68 -58.37 -4.26
CA ALA A 956 -22.63 -58.69 -3.29
C ALA A 956 -21.32 -59.07 -4.00
N ILE A 957 -21.37 -59.91 -5.03
CA ILE A 957 -20.21 -60.21 -5.89
C ILE A 957 -19.72 -58.96 -6.62
N ARG A 958 -20.62 -58.09 -7.07
CA ARG A 958 -20.25 -56.80 -7.65
C ARG A 958 -19.47 -55.92 -6.69
N ARG A 959 -19.89 -55.81 -5.42
CA ARG A 959 -19.13 -55.05 -4.41
C ARG A 959 -17.74 -55.64 -4.21
N LEU A 960 -17.62 -56.97 -4.23
CA LEU A 960 -16.34 -57.67 -4.13
C LEU A 960 -15.43 -57.36 -5.34
N MET A 961 -15.97 -57.38 -6.57
CA MET A 961 -15.22 -56.99 -7.79
C MET A 961 -14.81 -55.51 -7.76
N LEU A 962 -15.66 -54.63 -7.24
CA LEU A 962 -15.33 -53.21 -7.08
C LEU A 962 -14.24 -52.97 -6.06
N LYS A 963 -14.23 -53.70 -4.95
CA LYS A 963 -13.12 -53.67 -3.99
C LYS A 963 -11.82 -54.17 -4.63
N TRP A 964 -11.85 -55.29 -5.35
CA TRP A 964 -10.69 -55.82 -6.07
C TRP A 964 -10.12 -54.81 -7.08
N THR A 965 -10.99 -54.13 -7.84
CA THR A 965 -10.56 -53.10 -8.80
C THR A 965 -10.03 -51.83 -8.15
N ALA A 966 -10.63 -51.39 -7.05
CA ALA A 966 -10.19 -50.21 -6.31
C ALA A 966 -8.88 -50.45 -5.53
N THR A 967 -8.54 -51.71 -5.25
CA THR A 967 -7.29 -52.09 -4.59
C THR A 967 -6.11 -51.74 -5.52
N PRO A 968 -5.17 -50.87 -5.12
CA PRO A 968 -3.97 -50.54 -5.89
C PRO A 968 -3.21 -51.81 -6.27
N SER A 969 -2.52 -51.81 -7.43
CA SER A 969 -1.75 -52.98 -7.84
C SER A 969 -0.83 -53.44 -6.72
N SER A 970 -0.14 -52.54 -6.02
CA SER A 970 0.70 -52.85 -4.86
C SER A 970 0.02 -53.63 -3.72
N GLU A 971 -1.27 -53.43 -3.48
CA GLU A 971 -2.05 -54.17 -2.47
C GLU A 971 -2.65 -55.48 -3.03
N ARG A 972 -2.92 -55.57 -4.34
CA ARG A 972 -3.41 -56.82 -4.98
C ARG A 972 -2.40 -57.97 -4.91
N TRP A 973 -1.11 -57.66 -4.80
CA TRP A 973 -0.03 -58.64 -4.61
C TRP A 973 0.32 -58.87 -3.13
N GLY A 974 -0.29 -58.12 -2.21
CA GLY A 974 -0.07 -58.19 -0.76
C GLY A 974 1.35 -57.80 -0.29
N GLU A 975 1.51 -57.52 1.01
CA GLU A 975 2.82 -57.36 1.68
C GLU A 975 3.67 -58.64 1.73
N GLN A 976 3.29 -59.70 0.99
CA GLN A 976 3.98 -60.99 0.89
C GLN A 976 4.20 -61.41 -0.57
N ALA A 977 4.54 -60.45 -1.44
CA ALA A 977 4.94 -60.77 -2.81
C ALA A 977 6.42 -61.15 -2.86
N GLU A 978 6.71 -62.39 -3.27
CA GLU A 978 8.06 -62.88 -3.56
C GLU A 978 8.69 -62.05 -4.69
N LEU A 979 9.78 -61.34 -4.40
CA LEU A 979 10.53 -60.59 -5.41
C LEU A 979 11.54 -61.48 -6.11
N VAL A 980 12.23 -62.34 -5.34
CA VAL A 980 13.25 -63.27 -5.82
C VAL A 980 12.88 -64.69 -5.38
N GLN A 981 12.94 -65.64 -6.29
CA GLN A 981 12.76 -67.06 -6.05
C GLN A 981 13.98 -67.82 -6.56
N VAL A 982 14.59 -68.63 -5.70
CA VAL A 982 15.74 -69.48 -6.03
C VAL A 982 15.31 -70.93 -5.86
N ASP A 983 15.36 -71.70 -6.94
CA ASP A 983 14.92 -73.09 -6.98
C ASP A 983 16.11 -74.03 -7.26
N ASN A 984 16.49 -74.84 -6.27
CA ASN A 984 17.52 -75.89 -6.34
C ASN A 984 18.85 -75.44 -6.97
N LEU A 985 19.30 -74.22 -6.64
CA LEU A 985 20.44 -73.56 -7.25
C LEU A 985 21.75 -74.29 -6.93
N SER A 986 22.46 -74.69 -7.97
CA SER A 986 23.81 -75.25 -7.89
C SER A 986 24.77 -74.47 -8.77
N VAL A 987 25.96 -74.13 -8.27
CA VAL A 987 26.99 -73.38 -8.98
C VAL A 987 28.33 -74.07 -8.78
N ALA A 988 29.00 -74.45 -9.88
CA ALA A 988 30.34 -75.01 -9.88
C ALA A 988 31.31 -74.13 -10.67
N SER A 989 32.54 -74.02 -10.18
CA SER A 989 33.66 -73.34 -10.85
C SER A 989 34.88 -74.24 -10.82
N GLU A 990 35.53 -74.44 -11.96
CA GLU A 990 36.75 -75.28 -12.08
C GLU A 990 36.62 -76.68 -11.44
N GLY A 991 35.45 -77.31 -11.59
CA GLY A 991 35.17 -78.64 -11.02
C GLY A 991 34.86 -78.67 -9.51
N LYS A 992 34.96 -77.53 -8.81
CA LYS A 992 34.57 -77.41 -7.39
C LYS A 992 33.16 -76.82 -7.28
N ALA A 993 32.25 -77.55 -6.62
CA ALA A 993 30.91 -77.05 -6.32
C ALA A 993 30.97 -75.96 -5.23
N LEU A 994 30.56 -74.74 -5.58
CA LEU A 994 30.53 -73.56 -4.72
C LEU A 994 29.17 -73.36 -4.05
N VAL A 995 28.08 -73.77 -4.71
CA VAL A 995 26.71 -73.83 -4.18
C VAL A 995 26.07 -75.15 -4.63
N ARG A 996 25.33 -75.83 -3.74
CA ARG A 996 24.75 -77.17 -3.96
C ARG A 996 23.27 -77.19 -3.55
N GLY A 997 22.38 -77.16 -4.54
CA GLY A 997 20.95 -77.39 -4.37
C GLY A 997 20.22 -76.49 -3.39
N VAL A 998 20.54 -75.19 -3.35
CA VAL A 998 19.97 -74.23 -2.39
C VAL A 998 18.64 -73.67 -2.90
N SER A 999 17.61 -73.60 -2.05
CA SER A 999 16.28 -73.09 -2.45
C SER A 999 15.72 -72.11 -1.43
N PHE A 1000 15.41 -70.88 -1.85
CA PHE A 1000 14.84 -69.86 -0.97
C PHE A 1000 14.12 -68.76 -1.75
N ASP A 1001 13.26 -68.05 -1.04
CA ASP A 1001 12.52 -66.88 -1.48
C ASP A 1001 13.01 -65.61 -0.76
N VAL A 1002 12.87 -64.46 -1.41
CA VAL A 1002 13.06 -63.13 -0.79
C VAL A 1002 11.84 -62.28 -1.07
N MET A 1003 11.18 -61.85 0.00
CA MET A 1003 9.99 -61.03 -0.08
C MET A 1003 10.33 -59.58 -0.41
N ARG A 1004 9.40 -58.88 -1.06
CA ARG A 1004 9.59 -57.46 -1.36
C ARG A 1004 9.77 -56.63 -0.08
N GLY A 1005 10.83 -55.83 -0.04
CA GLY A 1005 11.20 -55.01 1.12
C GLY A 1005 12.00 -55.76 2.19
N GLU A 1006 12.25 -57.07 2.01
CA GLU A 1006 13.06 -57.87 2.92
C GLU A 1006 14.57 -57.62 2.72
N ILE A 1007 15.33 -57.61 3.82
CA ILE A 1007 16.80 -57.70 3.82
C ILE A 1007 17.19 -59.12 4.22
N MET A 1008 17.68 -59.91 3.26
CA MET A 1008 18.16 -61.27 3.50
C MET A 1008 19.68 -61.30 3.66
N GLY A 1009 20.17 -61.90 4.73
CA GLY A 1009 21.58 -62.16 4.98
C GLY A 1009 22.01 -63.53 4.45
N VAL A 1010 23.24 -63.64 3.94
CA VAL A 1010 23.85 -64.90 3.52
C VAL A 1010 25.23 -65.04 4.15
N ALA A 1011 25.42 -66.05 4.99
CA ALA A 1011 26.67 -66.36 5.69
C ALA A 1011 27.23 -67.72 5.22
N GLY A 1012 28.57 -67.84 5.24
CA GLY A 1012 29.27 -69.10 4.98
C GLY A 1012 29.90 -69.23 3.58
N GLU A 1013 30.35 -70.45 3.25
CA GLU A 1013 31.09 -70.73 2.01
C GLU A 1013 30.15 -70.78 0.80
N GLY A 1014 30.44 -70.01 -0.26
CA GLY A 1014 29.62 -69.93 -1.48
C GLY A 1014 28.81 -68.64 -1.65
N ARG A 1015 28.79 -67.77 -0.63
CA ARG A 1015 28.07 -66.48 -0.57
C ARG A 1015 28.23 -65.57 -1.81
N ARG A 1016 29.46 -65.43 -2.32
CA ARG A 1016 29.75 -64.62 -3.52
C ARG A 1016 29.20 -65.27 -4.79
N ALA A 1017 29.35 -66.59 -4.93
CA ALA A 1017 28.83 -67.34 -6.06
C ALA A 1017 27.30 -67.27 -6.13
N LEU A 1018 26.63 -67.30 -4.97
CA LEU A 1018 25.18 -67.10 -4.85
C LEU A 1018 24.75 -65.69 -5.30
N ILE A 1019 25.38 -64.62 -4.80
CA ILE A 1019 25.08 -63.24 -5.25
C ILE A 1019 25.23 -63.09 -6.77
N LEU A 1020 26.33 -63.63 -7.34
CA LEU A 1020 26.60 -63.51 -8.77
C LEU A 1020 25.61 -64.34 -9.63
N ALA A 1021 25.14 -65.47 -9.13
CA ALA A 1021 24.09 -66.25 -9.78
C ALA A 1021 22.73 -65.50 -9.73
N VAL A 1022 22.39 -64.89 -8.59
CA VAL A 1022 21.16 -64.09 -8.46
C VAL A 1022 21.19 -62.88 -9.39
N ALA A 1023 22.35 -62.22 -9.52
CA ALA A 1023 22.56 -61.12 -10.46
C ALA A 1023 22.53 -61.54 -11.95
N GLY A 1024 22.43 -62.84 -12.26
CA GLY A 1024 22.50 -63.35 -13.64
C GLY A 1024 23.89 -63.17 -14.28
N MET A 1025 24.96 -63.03 -13.48
CA MET A 1025 26.33 -62.88 -13.94
C MET A 1025 27.05 -64.21 -14.17
N ILE A 1026 26.68 -65.24 -13.40
CA ILE A 1026 27.20 -66.61 -13.56
C ILE A 1026 26.03 -67.54 -13.91
N LYS A 1027 26.28 -68.51 -14.79
CA LYS A 1027 25.29 -69.52 -15.17
C LYS A 1027 25.14 -70.55 -14.04
N PRO A 1028 23.92 -70.82 -13.54
CA PRO A 1028 23.66 -71.97 -12.68
C PRO A 1028 24.11 -73.28 -13.37
N SER A 1029 24.82 -74.13 -12.64
CA SER A 1029 25.16 -75.50 -13.06
C SER A 1029 23.96 -76.45 -12.87
N GLY A 1030 22.97 -76.06 -12.08
CA GLY A 1030 21.67 -76.70 -11.89
C GLY A 1030 20.70 -75.75 -11.16
N GLY A 1031 19.40 -75.96 -11.31
CA GLY A 1031 18.37 -75.06 -10.76
C GLY A 1031 18.17 -73.77 -11.56
N ALA A 1032 17.37 -72.85 -11.01
CA ALA A 1032 17.06 -71.56 -11.63
C ALA A 1032 16.86 -70.45 -10.58
N VAL A 1033 17.02 -69.20 -11.02
CA VAL A 1033 16.71 -68.01 -10.22
C VAL A 1033 15.72 -67.16 -11.00
N PHE A 1034 14.63 -66.76 -10.35
CA PHE A 1034 13.60 -65.90 -10.91
C PHE A 1034 13.50 -64.59 -10.12
N MET A 1035 13.41 -63.47 -10.83
CA MET A 1035 13.05 -62.18 -10.26
C MET A 1035 11.72 -61.72 -10.88
N ARG A 1036 10.67 -61.57 -10.07
CA ARG A 1036 9.28 -61.31 -10.55
C ARG A 1036 8.83 -62.32 -11.62
N GLY A 1037 9.19 -63.59 -11.44
CA GLY A 1037 8.91 -64.67 -12.39
C GLY A 1037 9.75 -64.67 -13.67
N ILE A 1038 10.76 -63.80 -13.79
CA ILE A 1038 11.69 -63.75 -14.93
C ILE A 1038 13.01 -64.42 -14.56
N ASP A 1039 13.46 -65.40 -15.34
CA ASP A 1039 14.77 -66.05 -15.17
C ASP A 1039 15.90 -65.03 -15.29
N THR A 1040 16.70 -64.89 -14.23
CA THR A 1040 17.74 -63.85 -14.12
C THR A 1040 18.92 -64.07 -15.06
N TYR A 1041 19.19 -65.31 -15.49
CA TYR A 1041 20.27 -65.61 -16.44
C TYR A 1041 19.78 -65.49 -17.89
N SER A 1042 18.64 -66.10 -18.20
CA SER A 1042 18.08 -66.12 -19.56
C SER A 1042 17.64 -64.74 -20.04
N ARG A 1043 17.15 -63.87 -19.14
CA ARG A 1043 16.77 -62.48 -19.43
C ARG A 1043 17.59 -61.45 -18.65
N ARG A 1044 18.89 -61.71 -18.52
CA ARG A 1044 19.83 -60.87 -17.75
C ARG A 1044 19.78 -59.36 -18.08
N GLU A 1045 19.59 -58.97 -19.34
CA GLU A 1045 19.51 -57.55 -19.74
C GLU A 1045 18.26 -56.83 -19.19
N GLU A 1046 17.14 -57.54 -19.10
CA GLU A 1046 15.87 -57.03 -18.56
C GLU A 1046 15.94 -56.91 -17.04
N VAL A 1047 16.54 -57.92 -16.40
CA VAL A 1047 16.64 -58.01 -14.95
C VAL A 1047 17.71 -57.08 -14.37
N ARG A 1048 18.87 -56.92 -15.04
CA ARG A 1048 19.97 -56.05 -14.57
C ARG A 1048 19.58 -54.60 -14.32
N LYS A 1049 18.67 -54.05 -15.14
CA LYS A 1049 18.17 -52.67 -14.94
C LYS A 1049 17.40 -52.48 -13.63
N SER A 1050 16.94 -53.58 -13.02
CA SER A 1050 16.19 -53.60 -11.77
C SER A 1050 17.04 -54.01 -10.56
N ILE A 1051 18.34 -54.29 -10.76
CA ILE A 1051 19.28 -54.73 -9.72
C ILE A 1051 20.36 -53.67 -9.52
N GLY A 1052 20.59 -53.28 -8.26
CA GLY A 1052 21.76 -52.53 -7.84
C GLY A 1052 22.77 -53.47 -7.22
N LEU A 1053 24.04 -53.35 -7.60
CA LEU A 1053 25.08 -54.32 -7.23
C LEU A 1053 26.27 -53.61 -6.60
N LEU A 1054 26.72 -54.11 -5.44
CA LEU A 1054 27.96 -53.71 -4.79
C LEU A 1054 28.81 -54.97 -4.55
N LEU A 1055 29.87 -55.14 -5.33
CA LEU A 1055 30.81 -56.25 -5.18
C LEU A 1055 32.08 -55.80 -4.45
N LYS A 1056 32.74 -56.74 -3.77
CA LYS A 1056 34.03 -56.48 -3.13
C LYS A 1056 35.07 -56.11 -4.20
N GLY A 1057 35.68 -54.93 -4.07
CA GLY A 1057 36.64 -54.35 -5.03
C GLY A 1057 36.06 -53.36 -6.03
N ALA A 1058 34.73 -53.13 -6.05
CA ALA A 1058 34.07 -52.11 -6.86
C ALA A 1058 33.88 -50.80 -6.07
N GLU A 1059 34.99 -50.19 -5.65
CA GLU A 1059 34.97 -48.97 -4.83
C GLU A 1059 34.79 -47.69 -5.68
N PRO A 1060 34.21 -46.61 -5.12
CA PRO A 1060 34.10 -45.33 -5.82
C PRO A 1060 35.48 -44.75 -6.18
N TYR A 1061 35.57 -43.97 -7.26
CA TYR A 1061 36.83 -43.37 -7.70
C TYR A 1061 37.38 -42.41 -6.65
N GLU A 1062 38.55 -42.74 -6.08
CA GLU A 1062 39.14 -42.03 -4.94
C GLU A 1062 39.52 -40.57 -5.25
N TYR A 1063 39.91 -40.29 -6.49
CA TYR A 1063 40.33 -38.95 -6.95
C TYR A 1063 39.16 -38.05 -7.36
N LEU A 1064 37.95 -38.58 -7.44
CA LEU A 1064 36.72 -37.80 -7.68
C LEU A 1064 36.06 -37.45 -6.35
N THR A 1065 35.29 -36.37 -6.31
CA THR A 1065 34.40 -36.09 -5.17
C THR A 1065 33.19 -37.03 -5.19
N PRO A 1066 32.45 -37.24 -4.07
CA PRO A 1066 31.20 -37.98 -4.07
C PRO A 1066 30.20 -37.50 -5.13
N ARG A 1067 30.09 -36.18 -5.28
CA ARG A 1067 29.27 -35.52 -6.30
C ARG A 1067 29.74 -35.88 -7.71
N GLU A 1068 31.04 -35.85 -7.97
CA GLU A 1068 31.62 -36.20 -9.28
C GLU A 1068 31.43 -37.70 -9.60
N ASN A 1069 31.64 -38.59 -8.62
CA ASN A 1069 31.41 -40.03 -8.75
C ASN A 1069 29.97 -40.34 -9.18
N LEU A 1070 28.99 -39.74 -8.51
CA LEU A 1070 27.58 -39.97 -8.82
C LEU A 1070 27.16 -39.30 -10.14
N LYS A 1071 27.67 -38.09 -10.45
CA LYS A 1071 27.42 -37.43 -11.74
C LYS A 1071 27.99 -38.23 -12.90
N PHE A 1072 29.18 -38.79 -12.75
CA PHE A 1072 29.82 -39.63 -13.76
C PHE A 1072 28.95 -40.86 -14.06
N LEU A 1073 28.53 -41.59 -13.02
CA LEU A 1073 27.68 -42.77 -13.18
C LEU A 1073 26.28 -42.41 -13.74
N ALA A 1074 25.63 -41.35 -13.24
CA ALA A 1074 24.33 -40.92 -13.75
C ALA A 1074 24.35 -40.53 -15.24
N LYS A 1075 25.46 -39.94 -15.70
CA LYS A 1075 25.65 -39.64 -17.13
C LYS A 1075 25.85 -40.90 -17.96
N LEU A 1076 26.63 -41.86 -17.46
CA LEU A 1076 26.84 -43.16 -18.12
C LEU A 1076 25.51 -43.92 -18.30
N GLU A 1077 24.63 -43.83 -17.30
CA GLU A 1077 23.29 -44.43 -17.27
C GLU A 1077 22.23 -43.60 -18.03
N GLY A 1078 22.62 -42.52 -18.72
CA GLY A 1078 21.72 -41.72 -19.56
C GLY A 1078 20.64 -40.95 -18.80
N LYS A 1079 20.89 -40.56 -17.54
CA LYS A 1079 19.92 -39.78 -16.75
C LYS A 1079 19.84 -38.35 -17.26
N SER A 1080 18.61 -37.83 -17.43
CA SER A 1080 18.36 -36.48 -17.96
C SER A 1080 18.56 -35.36 -16.92
N ASP A 1081 18.20 -35.60 -15.65
CA ASP A 1081 18.35 -34.63 -14.56
C ASP A 1081 19.43 -35.09 -13.57
N VAL A 1082 20.68 -35.13 -14.06
CA VAL A 1082 21.84 -35.64 -13.32
C VAL A 1082 22.07 -34.87 -12.01
N ASN A 1083 21.93 -33.54 -12.02
CA ASN A 1083 22.25 -32.75 -10.84
C ASN A 1083 21.24 -32.96 -9.71
N LYS A 1084 19.93 -32.93 -10.01
CA LYS A 1084 18.90 -33.16 -8.99
C LYS A 1084 18.94 -34.58 -8.47
N LEU A 1085 19.10 -35.57 -9.36
CA LEU A 1085 19.24 -36.97 -8.96
C LEU A 1085 20.43 -37.17 -8.01
N VAL A 1086 21.58 -36.57 -8.31
CA VAL A 1086 22.78 -36.66 -7.49
C VAL A 1086 22.58 -35.98 -6.12
N GLU A 1087 21.94 -34.82 -6.07
CA GLU A 1087 21.58 -34.17 -4.80
C GLU A 1087 20.65 -35.04 -3.95
N ASP A 1088 19.57 -35.54 -4.53
CA ASP A 1088 18.59 -36.38 -3.85
C ASP A 1088 19.25 -37.65 -3.29
N ILE A 1089 20.14 -38.28 -4.05
CA ILE A 1089 20.86 -39.49 -3.63
C ILE A 1089 21.89 -39.18 -2.52
N MET A 1090 22.65 -38.09 -2.64
CA MET A 1090 23.62 -37.70 -1.60
C MET A 1090 22.93 -37.36 -0.28
N GLU A 1091 21.72 -36.80 -0.35
CA GLU A 1091 20.89 -36.51 0.81
C GLU A 1091 20.36 -37.79 1.45
N ARG A 1092 19.78 -38.71 0.66
CA ARG A 1092 19.31 -40.03 1.13
C ARG A 1092 20.41 -40.85 1.80
N CYS A 1093 21.61 -40.85 1.22
CA CYS A 1093 22.74 -41.60 1.74
C CYS A 1093 23.50 -40.86 2.86
N GLY A 1094 23.08 -39.64 3.25
CA GLY A 1094 23.68 -38.89 4.34
C GLY A 1094 25.13 -38.47 4.10
N ILE A 1095 25.53 -38.27 2.84
CA ILE A 1095 26.92 -37.90 2.44
C ILE A 1095 27.02 -36.47 1.88
N LYS A 1096 25.92 -35.72 1.84
CA LYS A 1096 25.83 -34.37 1.27
C LYS A 1096 26.81 -33.36 1.89
N GLN A 1097 27.05 -33.45 3.20
CA GLN A 1097 27.94 -32.52 3.91
C GLN A 1097 29.41 -32.59 3.45
N ARG A 1098 29.81 -33.73 2.88
CA ARG A 1098 31.18 -33.99 2.37
C ARG A 1098 31.19 -34.18 0.85
N ALA A 1099 30.16 -33.70 0.16
CA ALA A 1099 29.91 -33.96 -1.27
C ALA A 1099 31.03 -33.47 -2.19
N ASP A 1100 31.78 -32.46 -1.75
CA ASP A 1100 32.82 -31.78 -2.53
C ASP A 1100 34.24 -32.09 -2.02
N GLU A 1101 34.38 -32.97 -1.03
CA GLU A 1101 35.68 -33.50 -0.60
C GLU A 1101 36.16 -34.62 -1.53
N LYS A 1102 37.47 -34.85 -1.63
CA LYS A 1102 37.99 -36.00 -2.38
C LYS A 1102 37.59 -37.30 -1.71
N THR A 1103 37.14 -38.28 -2.49
CA THR A 1103 36.68 -39.58 -1.94
C THR A 1103 37.77 -40.29 -1.12
N SER A 1104 39.04 -40.11 -1.48
CA SER A 1104 40.20 -40.59 -0.71
C SER A 1104 40.27 -40.09 0.73
N SER A 1105 39.69 -38.91 1.01
CA SER A 1105 39.65 -38.28 2.35
C SER A 1105 38.42 -38.69 3.18
N LEU A 1106 37.47 -39.42 2.60
CA LEU A 1106 36.28 -39.91 3.30
C LEU A 1106 36.64 -41.01 4.31
N LYS A 1107 35.87 -41.07 5.40
CA LYS A 1107 35.89 -42.20 6.34
C LYS A 1107 35.41 -43.46 5.63
N ARG A 1108 35.76 -44.65 6.12
CA ARG A 1108 35.42 -45.91 5.44
C ARG A 1108 33.91 -46.10 5.35
N GLY A 1109 33.18 -45.72 6.41
CA GLY A 1109 31.72 -45.72 6.42
C GLY A 1109 31.10 -44.82 5.35
N ASP A 1110 31.61 -43.60 5.18
CA ASP A 1110 31.11 -42.65 4.17
C ASP A 1110 31.41 -43.13 2.75
N ARG A 1111 32.59 -43.72 2.51
CA ARG A 1111 32.91 -44.37 1.22
C ARG A 1111 31.96 -45.51 0.92
N ARG A 1112 31.60 -46.30 1.94
CA ARG A 1112 30.64 -47.39 1.79
C ARG A 1112 29.24 -46.88 1.46
N ARG A 1113 28.78 -45.80 2.10
CA ARG A 1113 27.51 -45.14 1.76
C ARG A 1113 27.51 -44.57 0.34
N LEU A 1114 28.63 -44.02 -0.13
CA LEU A 1114 28.79 -43.59 -1.52
C LEU A 1114 28.72 -44.77 -2.50
N ALA A 1115 29.31 -45.92 -2.17
CA ALA A 1115 29.21 -47.11 -3.01
C ALA A 1115 27.77 -47.65 -3.09
N ILE A 1116 27.02 -47.60 -1.97
CA ILE A 1116 25.58 -47.90 -1.97
C ILE A 1116 24.80 -46.86 -2.77
N ALA A 1117 25.16 -45.57 -2.67
CA ALA A 1117 24.58 -44.49 -3.46
C ALA A 1117 24.71 -44.72 -4.97
N GLN A 1118 25.86 -45.25 -5.42
CA GLN A 1118 26.06 -45.68 -6.81
C GLN A 1118 25.15 -46.85 -7.18
N ALA A 1119 25.00 -47.85 -6.30
CA ALA A 1119 24.12 -49.00 -6.54
C ALA A 1119 22.63 -48.63 -6.65
N ILE A 1120 22.17 -47.58 -5.96
CA ILE A 1120 20.76 -47.13 -5.99
C ILE A 1120 20.44 -46.10 -7.08
N ILE A 1121 21.42 -45.68 -7.90
CA ILE A 1121 21.26 -44.58 -8.87
C ILE A 1121 20.14 -44.83 -9.90
N ASN A 1122 19.87 -46.11 -10.18
CA ASN A 1122 18.85 -46.57 -11.11
C ASN A 1122 17.49 -46.90 -10.46
N LYS A 1123 17.32 -46.58 -9.15
CA LYS A 1123 16.13 -46.96 -8.36
C LYS A 1123 15.85 -48.48 -8.46
N PRO A 1124 16.81 -49.33 -8.07
CA PRO A 1124 16.67 -50.77 -8.18
C PRO A 1124 15.57 -51.29 -7.27
N GLN A 1125 14.97 -52.42 -7.65
CA GLN A 1125 14.02 -53.14 -6.81
C GLN A 1125 14.73 -54.13 -5.87
N LEU A 1126 15.91 -54.61 -6.30
CA LEU A 1126 16.76 -55.53 -5.56
C LEU A 1126 18.19 -54.96 -5.44
N LEU A 1127 18.73 -54.93 -4.23
CA LEU A 1127 20.12 -54.61 -3.93
C LEU A 1127 20.89 -55.89 -3.59
N LEU A 1128 22.01 -56.11 -4.24
CA LEU A 1128 22.92 -57.22 -3.96
C LEU A 1128 24.22 -56.66 -3.42
N LEU A 1129 24.51 -56.91 -2.14
CA LEU A 1129 25.62 -56.28 -1.42
C LEU A 1129 26.59 -57.33 -0.89
N GLU A 1130 27.81 -57.34 -1.44
CA GLU A 1130 28.90 -58.18 -0.96
C GLU A 1130 29.62 -57.53 0.22
N ASP A 1131 29.58 -58.18 1.39
CA ASP A 1131 30.27 -57.73 2.62
C ASP A 1131 30.08 -56.22 2.93
N PRO A 1132 28.84 -55.68 3.04
CA PRO A 1132 28.59 -54.24 3.13
C PRO A 1132 29.11 -53.61 4.42
N LEU A 1133 29.30 -54.38 5.48
CA LEU A 1133 29.82 -53.91 6.78
C LEU A 1133 31.29 -54.28 7.01
N ALA A 1134 31.96 -54.92 6.04
CA ALA A 1134 33.33 -55.36 6.26
C ALA A 1134 34.29 -54.17 6.42
N ASP A 1135 35.19 -54.34 7.39
CA ASP A 1135 36.32 -53.46 7.69
C ASP A 1135 35.91 -52.03 8.13
N LEU A 1136 34.67 -51.89 8.62
CA LEU A 1136 34.10 -50.70 9.26
C LEU A 1136 34.17 -50.80 10.80
N ASP A 1137 34.29 -49.66 11.48
CA ASP A 1137 34.06 -49.60 12.93
C ASP A 1137 32.57 -49.69 13.30
N VAL A 1138 32.25 -49.79 14.60
CA VAL A 1138 30.88 -50.00 15.08
C VAL A 1138 29.95 -48.84 14.68
N ASP A 1139 30.43 -47.60 14.74
CA ASP A 1139 29.63 -46.41 14.43
C ASP A 1139 29.40 -46.25 12.93
N GLU A 1140 30.44 -46.51 12.13
CA GLU A 1140 30.37 -46.55 10.67
C GLU A 1140 29.41 -47.64 10.19
N ALA A 1141 29.48 -48.83 10.77
CA ALA A 1141 28.60 -49.96 10.47
C ALA A 1141 27.14 -49.64 10.81
N ASN A 1142 26.87 -49.07 11.98
CA ASN A 1142 25.52 -48.65 12.39
C ASN A 1142 24.89 -47.68 11.40
N GLY A 1143 25.67 -46.73 10.88
CA GLY A 1143 25.13 -45.79 9.91
C GLY A 1143 24.91 -46.36 8.50
N VAL A 1144 25.64 -47.41 8.09
CA VAL A 1144 25.32 -48.18 6.87
C VAL A 1144 24.06 -49.02 7.09
N VAL A 1145 23.92 -49.67 8.25
CA VAL A 1145 22.73 -50.42 8.64
C VAL A 1145 21.49 -49.53 8.66
N ALA A 1146 21.59 -48.31 9.20
CA ALA A 1146 20.50 -47.33 9.20
C ALA A 1146 20.04 -46.97 7.78
N LEU A 1147 20.99 -46.76 6.86
CA LEU A 1147 20.68 -46.51 5.45
C LEU A 1147 19.95 -47.69 4.79
N LEU A 1148 20.42 -48.92 4.99
CA LEU A 1148 19.80 -50.12 4.41
C LEU A 1148 18.38 -50.33 4.96
N ASN A 1149 18.18 -50.16 6.27
CA ASN A 1149 16.86 -50.23 6.88
C ASN A 1149 15.92 -49.13 6.36
N TYR A 1150 16.45 -47.91 6.12
CA TYR A 1150 15.67 -46.82 5.55
C TYR A 1150 15.19 -47.16 4.13
N LEU A 1151 16.08 -47.65 3.27
CA LEU A 1151 15.76 -48.05 1.89
C LEU A 1151 14.74 -49.20 1.85
N SER A 1152 14.87 -50.17 2.74
CA SER A 1152 13.95 -51.31 2.85
C SER A 1152 12.57 -50.88 3.34
N ARG A 1153 12.47 -50.17 4.48
CA ARG A 1153 11.20 -49.85 5.12
C ARG A 1153 10.42 -48.74 4.42
N PHE A 1154 11.10 -47.68 3.97
CA PHE A 1154 10.44 -46.49 3.43
C PHE A 1154 10.40 -46.45 1.91
N GLU A 1155 11.38 -47.05 1.24
CA GLU A 1155 11.44 -47.08 -0.23
C GLU A 1155 11.05 -48.45 -0.83
N GLY A 1156 10.81 -49.46 0.02
CA GLY A 1156 10.39 -50.80 -0.41
C GLY A 1156 11.46 -51.54 -1.22
N VAL A 1157 12.73 -51.17 -1.06
CA VAL A 1157 13.87 -51.79 -1.75
C VAL A 1157 14.24 -53.09 -1.04
N THR A 1158 14.32 -54.18 -1.80
CA THR A 1158 14.70 -55.50 -1.24
C THR A 1158 16.21 -55.63 -1.30
N ALA A 1159 16.85 -56.28 -0.33
CA ALA A 1159 18.30 -56.44 -0.32
C ALA A 1159 18.73 -57.86 0.02
N ILE A 1160 19.79 -58.35 -0.62
CA ILE A 1160 20.54 -59.54 -0.22
C ILE A 1160 21.95 -59.10 0.15
N CYS A 1161 22.34 -59.33 1.40
CA CYS A 1161 23.63 -58.94 1.96
C CYS A 1161 24.43 -60.19 2.32
N THR A 1162 25.73 -60.18 2.07
CA THR A 1162 26.63 -61.24 2.58
C THR A 1162 27.47 -60.72 3.73
N GLY A 1163 27.81 -61.60 4.67
CA GLY A 1163 28.62 -61.25 5.84
C GLY A 1163 29.62 -62.35 6.16
N ARG A 1164 30.70 -61.99 6.85
CA ARG A 1164 31.78 -62.93 7.24
C ARG A 1164 31.40 -63.75 8.46
N ASN A 1165 30.56 -63.19 9.33
CA ASN A 1165 30.05 -63.83 10.53
C ASN A 1165 28.56 -63.44 10.71
N GLU A 1166 27.91 -64.09 11.68
CA GLU A 1166 26.51 -63.80 12.02
C GLU A 1166 26.32 -62.36 12.55
N ASP A 1167 27.29 -61.85 13.30
CA ASP A 1167 27.23 -60.51 13.91
C ASP A 1167 27.09 -59.39 12.87
N GLU A 1168 27.81 -59.50 11.73
CA GLU A 1168 27.69 -58.59 10.59
C GLU A 1168 26.31 -58.65 9.91
N LEU A 1169 25.50 -59.69 10.12
CA LEU A 1169 24.20 -59.88 9.47
C LEU A 1169 23.01 -59.75 10.41
N ARG A 1170 23.22 -59.43 11.69
CA ARG A 1170 22.14 -59.30 12.69
C ARG A 1170 21.04 -58.29 12.33
N PHE A 1171 21.35 -57.35 11.44
CA PHE A 1171 20.38 -56.36 10.97
C PHE A 1171 19.41 -56.91 9.91
N CYS A 1172 19.72 -58.06 9.29
CA CYS A 1172 18.87 -58.71 8.29
C CYS A 1172 17.61 -59.32 8.92
N ASN A 1173 16.54 -59.45 8.12
CA ASN A 1173 15.28 -60.06 8.53
C ASN A 1173 15.40 -61.59 8.68
N ARG A 1174 16.09 -62.22 7.72
CA ARG A 1174 16.39 -63.65 7.64
C ARG A 1174 17.86 -63.82 7.31
N ILE A 1175 18.49 -64.86 7.87
CA ILE A 1175 19.86 -65.23 7.54
C ILE A 1175 19.87 -66.67 7.01
N LEU A 1176 20.43 -66.85 5.82
CA LEU A 1176 20.74 -68.14 5.20
C LEU A 1176 22.17 -68.52 5.55
N PHE A 1177 22.35 -69.67 6.19
CA PHE A 1177 23.65 -70.24 6.50
C PHE A 1177 24.03 -71.33 5.49
N LEU A 1178 25.20 -71.16 4.86
CA LEU A 1178 25.80 -72.11 3.93
C LEU A 1178 27.01 -72.82 4.57
N ASP A 1179 27.02 -74.15 4.56
CA ASP A 1179 28.21 -74.95 4.90
C ASP A 1179 28.62 -75.78 3.69
N LYS A 1180 29.89 -75.65 3.29
CA LYS A 1180 30.47 -76.27 2.08
C LYS A 1180 29.58 -76.09 0.83
N GLY A 1181 28.90 -74.95 0.73
CA GLY A 1181 28.00 -74.58 -0.37
C GLY A 1181 26.58 -75.15 -0.31
N SER A 1182 26.21 -75.94 0.71
CA SER A 1182 24.84 -76.45 0.87
C SER A 1182 24.07 -75.65 1.92
N GLU A 1183 22.75 -75.55 1.77
CA GLU A 1183 21.88 -74.91 2.75
C GLU A 1183 21.81 -75.75 4.03
N ILE A 1184 22.04 -75.11 5.19
CA ILE A 1184 21.92 -75.76 6.50
C ILE A 1184 20.64 -75.33 7.22
N ALA A 1185 20.40 -74.01 7.26
CA ALA A 1185 19.30 -73.41 8.01
C ALA A 1185 19.00 -72.00 7.51
N ILE A 1186 17.72 -71.63 7.56
CA ILE A 1186 17.22 -70.26 7.44
C ILE A 1186 16.67 -69.84 8.80
N VAL A 1187 17.32 -68.87 9.44
CA VAL A 1187 16.91 -68.37 10.76
C VAL A 1187 16.15 -67.06 10.59
N LYS A 1188 14.90 -67.01 11.08
CA LYS A 1188 14.14 -65.76 11.24
C LYS A 1188 14.57 -65.08 12.54
N ARG A 1189 14.75 -63.77 12.50
CA ARG A 1189 15.04 -62.96 13.69
C ARG A 1189 13.92 -63.14 14.74
N ARG A 1190 14.26 -63.45 15.99
CA ARG A 1190 13.34 -63.31 17.13
C ARG A 1190 13.13 -61.82 17.37
N GLU A 1191 11.89 -61.37 17.29
CA GLU A 1191 11.51 -60.02 17.73
C GLU A 1191 11.84 -59.90 19.23
N GLY A 1192 12.69 -58.93 19.55
CA GLY A 1192 13.04 -58.51 20.90
C GLY A 1192 12.86 -57.00 20.96
#